data_AF-A0A7L1N550-F1
#
_entry.id   AF-A0A7L1N550-F1
#
_cell.length_a   1.000
_cell.length_b   1.000
_cell.length_c   1.000
_cell.angle_alpha   90.00
_cell.angle_beta   90.00
_cell.angle_gamma   90.00
#
_symmetry.space_group_name_H-M   'P 1'
#
loop_
_entity.id
_entity.type
_entity.pdbx_description
1 polymer ?
#
loop_
_entity_poly.entity_id
_entity_poly.type
_entity_poly.pdbx_seq_one_letter_code
_entity_poly.pdbx_strand_id
1 'polypeptide(L)'
;MELGDYEQPVVMREENKRRRRRMKPHCTSSNWSSMELIPIEFILPTSNKHTKLPEIVLLEIAGNCTVEQMKAQIWMRAIEMSQSTDFYHAFTPDQFILQYQKKGQWYEIYDKHQLLQTLDCILYWKVLQKKVGKIYVVQKQNPSEEVQEFQRQLNDLIGYDVTDVSNVHDDELEFTRRRLVTPRMIEVACRDPKLYAMHPWTTSKPLPEYLLKKITNNNIFIIIHRGMTSQKIKVSIDDTPDRILHSFFTKMAKKKSLMDIPEDHSELDFVLRICGRDEYITGETPIKDFHWIRQCLKNGEEIHLVLDHPPDPKEDEVQKEEWPLVDDCTGVTGYHEQLTIDGKDHERVFTISLWDCNRKFRVKVIGIDIPVLPRNTDLTVFVEANIQHGQQLLSQRRTSSKPFTEEVLWNIWLEFDIKIKDLPKGALLNLQIYCGKAQGLSTKTNLPSHESSNSDSKCKTQLLYYVNLLLIDHRFLLRSGEYVLHMWKIPGKGEEQGSINADKLTSATNPDKENSMAISIVLDKYCHPIALPKHRIMSDPQGDRTRAEMPNQLRKQLEEIIATDPLNPLSPEDKELLWHFRYESIKHPKAYPKLLSSVKWGQQEIVAKTYQLLAKKEVWDQSTLDVGLTMQLLDCNFSDENVRAMAVQKLESLEDDDVLHYLLQLVQAVKFEPYHDSALARFLLKRGLRNKRIGHFLFWFLRSEIAQSMHYQQRFAVILEAYLRGCGKAMLHDFMKQVQVIELLHKVTMEIKSVSAEKYDVTSQVIAQLRHKLEKLQSSKLPESFRVPYDPGLRAGALVIEKCKVMASKKKPLWLEFKCADPTALSNETIGIIFKHGDDLRQDMLILQILRIMESIWEAESLDLCLLPYGCISTGNKIGM
;
A
#
# COMPACT_ATOMS: atom_id res chain seq x y z
N MET A 1 -54.97 56.36 -13.78
CA MET A 1 -55.41 56.25 -12.38
C MET A 1 -56.47 55.17 -12.37
N GLU A 2 -56.32 54.21 -11.46
CA GLU A 2 -57.22 53.10 -11.13
C GLU A 2 -57.27 51.85 -12.04
N LEU A 3 -57.15 50.73 -11.31
CA LEU A 3 -57.03 49.32 -11.67
C LEU A 3 -58.41 48.64 -11.58
N GLY A 4 -58.54 47.49 -12.23
CA GLY A 4 -59.05 46.30 -11.52
C GLY A 4 -60.33 45.65 -12.04
N ASP A 5 -60.12 44.43 -12.57
CA ASP A 5 -60.97 43.24 -12.59
C ASP A 5 -62.24 43.19 -13.46
N TYR A 6 -62.38 42.11 -14.24
CA TYR A 6 -63.47 41.12 -14.11
C TYR A 6 -63.22 39.88 -14.99
N GLU A 7 -63.62 38.73 -14.45
CA GLU A 7 -63.46 37.34 -14.92
C GLU A 7 -64.33 36.92 -16.14
N GLN A 8 -63.77 35.98 -16.93
CA GLN A 8 -64.41 34.83 -17.63
C GLN A 8 -65.51 35.06 -18.69
N PRO A 9 -65.94 34.03 -19.47
CA PRO A 9 -65.25 32.89 -20.11
C PRO A 9 -65.64 32.76 -21.61
N VAL A 10 -64.94 31.96 -22.43
CA VAL A 10 -65.50 31.49 -23.72
C VAL A 10 -65.16 30.02 -24.00
N VAL A 11 -66.21 29.25 -24.27
CA VAL A 11 -66.25 27.80 -24.51
C VAL A 11 -66.69 27.54 -25.97
N MET A 12 -65.89 26.73 -26.69
CA MET A 12 -66.23 25.76 -27.77
C MET A 12 -67.00 26.27 -29.02
N ARG A 13 -67.00 25.69 -30.23
CA ARG A 13 -66.63 24.41 -30.91
C ARG A 13 -66.74 24.74 -32.44
N GLU A 14 -66.29 24.01 -33.47
CA GLU A 14 -66.51 22.61 -33.87
C GLU A 14 -65.78 22.40 -35.24
N GLU A 15 -64.98 21.33 -35.44
CA GLU A 15 -65.25 20.15 -36.32
C GLU A 15 -64.77 20.27 -37.80
N ASN A 16 -64.26 19.25 -38.54
CA ASN A 16 -64.09 17.80 -38.35
C ASN A 16 -63.26 17.16 -39.53
N LYS A 17 -62.78 15.91 -39.31
CA LYS A 17 -62.54 14.77 -40.27
C LYS A 17 -61.11 14.26 -40.62
N ARG A 18 -60.71 13.24 -39.81
CA ARG A 18 -60.37 11.81 -40.14
C ARG A 18 -59.19 11.44 -41.08
N ARG A 19 -58.19 10.71 -40.55
CA ARG A 19 -58.07 9.21 -40.62
C ARG A 19 -56.86 8.69 -39.80
N ARG A 20 -57.13 7.68 -38.95
CA ARG A 20 -56.18 6.96 -38.08
C ARG A 20 -55.46 5.84 -38.84
N ARG A 21 -54.13 5.71 -38.71
CA ARG A 21 -53.41 4.43 -38.75
C ARG A 21 -52.81 4.19 -37.36
N ARG A 22 -53.23 3.10 -36.70
CA ARG A 22 -52.64 2.58 -35.47
C ARG A 22 -51.30 1.94 -35.79
N MET A 23 -50.19 2.48 -35.27
CA MET A 23 -49.00 1.68 -35.00
C MET A 23 -49.05 1.28 -33.51
N LYS A 24 -49.08 -0.02 -33.24
CA LYS A 24 -48.87 -0.59 -31.91
C LYS A 24 -47.39 -0.38 -31.55
N PRO A 25 -47.04 0.13 -30.35
CA PRO A 25 -45.71 -0.06 -29.82
C PRO A 25 -45.62 -1.51 -29.32
N HIS A 26 -44.74 -2.29 -29.93
CA HIS A 26 -44.40 -3.63 -29.48
C HIS A 26 -43.05 -3.55 -28.79
N CYS A 27 -43.03 -3.90 -27.50
CA CYS A 27 -41.95 -4.47 -26.69
C CYS A 27 -40.59 -3.72 -26.63
N THR A 28 -39.95 -3.47 -25.49
CA THR A 28 -40.07 -3.98 -24.12
C THR A 28 -39.63 -2.89 -23.15
N SER A 29 -40.54 -2.34 -22.37
CA SER A 29 -40.19 -1.64 -21.13
C SER A 29 -39.78 -2.71 -20.12
N SER A 30 -38.48 -2.89 -19.90
CA SER A 30 -38.01 -3.55 -18.69
C SER A 30 -38.49 -2.71 -17.51
N ASN A 31 -39.31 -3.31 -16.64
CA ASN A 31 -39.74 -2.74 -15.36
C ASN A 31 -38.51 -2.26 -14.57
N TRP A 32 -38.26 -0.95 -14.51
CA TRP A 32 -37.21 -0.35 -13.69
C TRP A 32 -37.83 0.49 -12.57
N SER A 33 -38.89 -0.01 -11.91
CA SER A 33 -39.52 0.73 -10.80
C SER A 33 -40.24 -0.13 -9.74
N SER A 34 -39.64 -1.24 -9.29
CA SER A 34 -39.96 -1.75 -7.95
C SER A 34 -38.67 -1.87 -7.16
N MET A 35 -38.58 -1.14 -6.04
CA MET A 35 -37.51 -1.38 -5.07
C MET A 35 -37.57 -2.84 -4.66
N GLU A 36 -36.49 -3.57 -4.90
CA GLU A 36 -36.39 -4.97 -4.52
C GLU A 36 -36.35 -5.04 -3.00
N LEU A 37 -37.47 -5.46 -2.40
CA LEU A 37 -37.50 -5.87 -1.00
C LEU A 37 -36.79 -7.22 -0.91
N ILE A 38 -35.79 -7.28 -0.06
CA ILE A 38 -34.95 -8.47 0.11
C ILE A 38 -35.40 -9.16 1.40
N PRO A 39 -36.03 -10.35 1.33
CA PRO A 39 -36.41 -11.10 2.51
C PRO A 39 -35.18 -11.78 3.12
N ILE A 40 -34.94 -11.53 4.41
CA ILE A 40 -33.79 -12.05 5.15
C ILE A 40 -34.26 -12.60 6.51
N GLU A 41 -33.82 -13.81 6.82
CA GLU A 41 -33.94 -14.41 8.16
C GLU A 41 -32.75 -13.98 9.02
N PHE A 42 -33.04 -13.32 10.14
CA PHE A 42 -32.09 -12.95 11.16
C PHE A 42 -32.16 -13.93 12.32
N ILE A 43 -31.04 -14.57 12.63
CA ILE A 43 -30.90 -15.48 13.76
C ILE A 43 -30.36 -14.66 14.92
N LEU A 44 -31.19 -14.50 15.94
CA LEU A 44 -30.93 -13.65 17.09
C LEU A 44 -30.02 -14.34 18.13
N PRO A 45 -29.31 -13.58 18.98
CA PRO A 45 -28.46 -14.13 20.04
C PRO A 45 -29.27 -14.76 21.19
N THR A 46 -30.55 -14.43 21.30
CA THR A 46 -31.48 -14.98 22.31
C THR A 46 -32.13 -16.27 21.82
N SER A 47 -32.48 -17.15 22.75
CA SER A 47 -33.16 -18.42 22.46
C SER A 47 -34.56 -18.45 23.07
N ASN A 48 -35.47 -19.15 22.42
CA ASN A 48 -36.82 -19.35 22.93
C ASN A 48 -36.78 -20.17 24.22
N LYS A 49 -37.46 -19.69 25.27
CA LYS A 49 -37.43 -20.29 26.62
C LYS A 49 -37.97 -21.72 26.65
N HIS A 50 -38.85 -22.09 25.72
CA HIS A 50 -39.49 -23.41 25.68
C HIS A 50 -38.76 -24.42 24.79
N THR A 51 -38.25 -24.00 23.63
CA THR A 51 -37.64 -24.92 22.65
C THR A 51 -36.11 -24.94 22.72
N LYS A 52 -35.49 -23.97 23.41
CA LYS A 52 -34.03 -23.75 23.43
C LYS A 52 -33.40 -23.53 22.04
N LEU A 53 -34.22 -23.31 21.02
CA LEU A 53 -33.76 -22.93 19.68
C LEU A 53 -33.54 -21.42 19.60
N PRO A 54 -32.60 -20.94 18.78
CA PRO A 54 -32.39 -19.52 18.58
C PRO A 54 -33.65 -18.87 18.02
N GLU A 55 -33.95 -17.66 18.50
CA GLU A 55 -35.07 -16.86 17.97
C GLU A 55 -34.74 -16.38 16.55
N ILE A 56 -35.74 -16.36 15.67
CA ILE A 56 -35.57 -15.99 14.26
C ILE A 56 -36.57 -14.89 13.91
N VAL A 57 -36.08 -13.85 13.22
CA VAL A 57 -36.90 -12.75 12.70
C VAL A 57 -36.78 -12.71 11.19
N LEU A 58 -37.90 -12.75 10.47
CA LEU A 58 -37.94 -12.52 9.03
C LEU A 58 -38.28 -11.05 8.77
N LEU A 59 -37.42 -10.33 8.06
CA LEU A 59 -37.67 -8.95 7.62
C LEU A 59 -37.54 -8.84 6.10
N GLU A 60 -38.40 -8.00 5.50
CA GLU A 60 -38.28 -7.55 4.13
C GLU A 60 -37.66 -6.16 4.12
N ILE A 61 -36.37 -6.07 3.77
CA ILE A 61 -35.61 -4.83 3.85
C ILE A 61 -35.35 -4.30 2.45
N ALA A 62 -35.50 -2.99 2.26
CA ALA A 62 -35.19 -2.35 0.98
C ALA A 62 -33.71 -2.50 0.64
N GLY A 63 -33.40 -2.89 -0.61
CA GLY A 63 -32.01 -3.11 -1.04
C GLY A 63 -31.09 -1.89 -0.96
N ASN A 64 -31.62 -0.67 -0.91
CA ASN A 64 -30.86 0.56 -0.75
C ASN A 64 -30.76 1.06 0.71
N CYS A 65 -31.22 0.26 1.68
CA CYS A 65 -31.01 0.48 3.11
C CYS A 65 -29.52 0.26 3.44
N THR A 66 -28.96 1.05 4.37
CA THR A 66 -27.59 0.80 4.87
C THR A 66 -27.57 -0.34 5.89
N VAL A 67 -26.39 -0.93 6.11
CA VAL A 67 -26.19 -1.95 7.15
C VAL A 67 -26.58 -1.41 8.54
N GLU A 68 -26.24 -0.16 8.86
CA GLU A 68 -26.62 0.49 10.11
C GLU A 68 -28.14 0.57 10.29
N GLN A 69 -28.86 0.99 9.25
CA GLN A 69 -30.32 1.06 9.26
C GLN A 69 -30.95 -0.33 9.36
N MET A 70 -30.42 -1.32 8.63
CA MET A 70 -30.83 -2.72 8.76
C MET A 70 -30.65 -3.20 10.20
N LYS A 71 -29.51 -2.91 10.83
CA LYS A 71 -29.20 -3.27 12.22
C LYS A 71 -30.19 -2.66 13.21
N ALA A 72 -30.56 -1.40 13.01
CA ALA A 72 -31.58 -0.73 13.82
C ALA A 72 -32.96 -1.38 13.67
N GLN A 73 -33.38 -1.73 12.44
CA GLN A 73 -34.64 -2.42 12.18
C GLN A 73 -34.69 -3.80 12.83
N ILE A 74 -33.60 -4.57 12.75
CA ILE A 74 -33.47 -5.87 13.43
C ILE A 74 -33.64 -5.68 14.94
N TRP A 75 -32.97 -4.68 15.53
CA TRP A 75 -33.00 -4.44 16.98
C TRP A 75 -34.39 -4.05 17.47
N MET A 76 -35.07 -3.12 16.78
CA MET A 76 -36.45 -2.74 17.10
C MET A 76 -37.39 -3.94 17.02
N ARG A 77 -37.28 -4.75 15.96
CA ARG A 77 -38.13 -5.93 15.81
C ARG A 77 -37.84 -7.00 16.86
N ALA A 78 -36.58 -7.16 17.27
CA ALA A 78 -36.20 -8.07 18.33
C ALA A 78 -36.82 -7.66 19.69
N ILE A 79 -36.87 -6.36 20.01
CA ILE A 79 -37.53 -5.85 21.21
C ILE A 79 -39.04 -6.14 21.20
N GLU A 80 -39.70 -6.01 20.05
CA GLU A 80 -41.13 -6.27 19.93
C GLU A 80 -41.50 -7.76 20.04
N MET A 81 -40.64 -8.66 19.54
CA MET A 81 -40.97 -10.08 19.36
C MET A 81 -40.31 -11.02 20.37
N SER A 82 -39.17 -10.66 20.96
CA SER A 82 -38.39 -11.55 21.81
C SER A 82 -39.05 -11.77 23.18
N GLN A 83 -38.95 -13.00 23.70
CA GLN A 83 -39.36 -13.32 25.07
C GLN A 83 -38.33 -12.87 26.13
N SER A 84 -37.20 -12.32 25.68
CA SER A 84 -36.06 -11.86 26.47
C SER A 84 -35.83 -10.36 26.25
N THR A 85 -36.87 -9.54 26.36
CA THR A 85 -36.81 -8.08 26.15
C THR A 85 -35.74 -7.40 27.01
N ASP A 86 -35.56 -7.84 28.25
CA ASP A 86 -34.56 -7.31 29.17
C ASP A 86 -33.12 -7.41 28.62
N PHE A 87 -32.84 -8.44 27.82
CA PHE A 87 -31.55 -8.59 27.13
C PHE A 87 -31.33 -7.44 26.13
N TYR A 88 -32.32 -7.14 25.29
CA TYR A 88 -32.20 -6.10 24.27
C TYR A 88 -32.25 -4.68 24.83
N HIS A 89 -32.80 -4.50 26.04
CA HIS A 89 -32.71 -3.24 26.78
C HIS A 89 -31.38 -3.07 27.53
N ALA A 90 -30.73 -4.18 27.92
CA ALA A 90 -29.44 -4.15 28.62
C ALA A 90 -28.25 -3.88 27.68
N PHE A 91 -28.39 -4.14 26.38
CA PHE A 91 -27.33 -3.99 25.40
C PHE A 91 -27.68 -3.02 24.28
N THR A 92 -26.64 -2.47 23.64
CA THR A 92 -26.79 -1.65 22.43
C THR A 92 -26.50 -2.48 21.17
N PRO A 93 -27.09 -2.12 20.01
CA PRO A 93 -26.81 -2.81 18.76
C PRO A 93 -25.30 -2.89 18.45
N ASP A 94 -24.52 -1.86 18.79
CA ASP A 94 -23.08 -1.77 18.51
C ASP A 94 -22.24 -2.85 19.17
N GLN A 95 -22.75 -3.50 20.21
CA GLN A 95 -22.11 -4.65 20.85
C GLN A 95 -22.29 -5.96 20.08
N PHE A 96 -22.99 -5.93 18.95
CA PHE A 96 -23.27 -7.10 18.12
C PHE A 96 -22.77 -6.88 16.71
N ILE A 97 -22.29 -7.96 16.10
CA ILE A 97 -21.85 -8.02 14.71
C ILE A 97 -22.84 -8.86 13.90
N LEU A 98 -22.94 -8.57 12.61
CA LEU A 98 -23.78 -9.32 11.69
C LEU A 98 -22.88 -10.25 10.88
N GLN A 99 -23.19 -11.55 10.88
CA GLN A 99 -22.40 -12.55 10.17
C GLN A 99 -23.25 -13.38 9.21
N TYR A 100 -22.63 -13.87 8.15
CA TYR A 100 -23.25 -14.82 7.24
C TYR A 100 -22.24 -15.89 6.82
N GLN A 101 -22.76 -17.00 6.28
CA GLN A 101 -21.92 -18.10 5.82
C GLN A 101 -21.86 -18.13 4.28
N LYS A 102 -20.65 -18.22 3.74
CA LYS A 102 -20.37 -18.38 2.31
C LYS A 102 -19.31 -19.46 2.13
N LYS A 103 -19.63 -20.49 1.34
CA LYS A 103 -18.73 -21.65 1.07
C LYS A 103 -18.12 -22.27 2.35
N GLY A 104 -18.90 -22.34 3.43
CA GLY A 104 -18.46 -22.91 4.71
C GLY A 104 -17.72 -21.93 5.65
N GLN A 105 -17.33 -20.74 5.19
CA GLN A 105 -16.63 -19.73 5.98
C GLN A 105 -17.58 -18.65 6.50
N TRP A 106 -17.23 -18.05 7.64
CA TRP A 106 -17.97 -16.96 8.27
C TRP A 106 -17.42 -15.61 7.82
N TYR A 107 -18.34 -14.76 7.37
CA TYR A 107 -18.07 -13.39 6.96
C TYR A 107 -18.85 -12.42 7.84
N GLU A 108 -18.21 -11.33 8.26
CA GLU A 108 -18.82 -10.21 8.95
C GLU A 108 -19.24 -9.14 7.95
N ILE A 109 -20.48 -8.67 8.10
CA ILE A 109 -21.00 -7.49 7.43
C ILE A 109 -20.49 -6.27 8.20
N TYR A 110 -19.26 -5.89 7.89
CA TYR A 110 -18.47 -4.95 8.69
C TYR A 110 -18.78 -3.48 8.39
N ASP A 111 -19.01 -3.14 7.12
CA ASP A 111 -19.20 -1.75 6.71
C ASP A 111 -20.62 -1.25 6.99
N LYS A 112 -20.77 -0.45 8.06
CA LYS A 112 -22.07 0.10 8.48
C LYS A 112 -22.75 0.98 7.42
N HIS A 113 -21.98 1.57 6.50
CA HIS A 113 -22.49 2.46 5.45
C HIS A 113 -22.77 1.75 4.13
N GLN A 114 -22.40 0.47 4.00
CA GLN A 114 -22.63 -0.28 2.79
C GLN A 114 -24.14 -0.48 2.55
N LEU A 115 -24.55 -0.46 1.27
CA LEU A 115 -25.94 -0.71 0.90
C LEU A 115 -26.22 -2.22 0.88
N LEU A 116 -27.40 -2.60 1.37
CA LEU A 116 -27.80 -4.00 1.50
C LEU A 116 -27.68 -4.80 0.19
N GLN A 117 -28.11 -4.23 -0.93
CA GLN A 117 -28.08 -4.89 -2.24
C GLN A 117 -26.67 -5.12 -2.79
N THR A 118 -25.66 -4.42 -2.26
CA THR A 118 -24.25 -4.56 -2.68
C THR A 118 -23.47 -5.50 -1.77
N LEU A 119 -24.08 -6.00 -0.68
CA LEU A 119 -23.46 -7.02 0.17
C LEU A 119 -23.19 -8.29 -0.65
N ASP A 120 -22.02 -8.87 -0.41
CA ASP A 120 -21.59 -10.08 -1.12
C ASP A 120 -22.53 -11.26 -0.81
N CYS A 121 -23.07 -11.33 0.42
CA CYS A 121 -24.07 -12.34 0.80
C CYS A 121 -25.33 -12.31 -0.09
N ILE A 122 -25.85 -11.12 -0.39
CA ILE A 122 -27.04 -10.95 -1.24
C ILE A 122 -26.73 -11.38 -2.66
N LEU A 123 -25.61 -10.93 -3.22
CA LEU A 123 -25.18 -11.31 -4.56
C LEU A 123 -24.97 -12.82 -4.67
N TYR A 124 -24.33 -13.42 -3.67
CA TYR A 124 -24.11 -14.86 -3.59
C TYR A 124 -25.43 -15.65 -3.54
N TRP A 125 -26.40 -15.22 -2.74
CA TRP A 125 -27.72 -15.87 -2.68
C TRP A 125 -28.51 -15.74 -3.98
N LYS A 126 -28.41 -14.60 -4.67
CA LYS A 126 -29.01 -14.40 -6.01
C LYS A 126 -28.43 -15.40 -7.03
N VAL A 127 -27.10 -15.58 -7.04
CA VAL A 127 -26.43 -16.56 -7.91
C VAL A 127 -26.88 -18.00 -7.58
N LEU A 128 -27.07 -18.31 -6.30
CA LEU A 128 -27.58 -19.61 -5.84
C LEU A 128 -29.10 -19.78 -5.99
N GLN A 129 -29.82 -18.77 -6.50
CA GLN A 129 -31.29 -18.75 -6.58
C GLN A 129 -31.98 -18.99 -5.23
N LYS A 130 -31.33 -18.63 -4.12
CA LYS A 130 -31.88 -18.76 -2.78
C LYS A 130 -32.84 -17.61 -2.52
N LYS A 131 -34.11 -17.93 -2.28
CA LYS A 131 -35.17 -16.92 -2.06
C LYS A 131 -35.01 -16.12 -0.76
N VAL A 132 -34.50 -16.75 0.30
CA VAL A 132 -34.33 -16.12 1.63
C VAL A 132 -32.95 -16.47 2.18
N GLY A 133 -32.18 -15.45 2.53
CA GLY A 133 -30.87 -15.58 3.14
C GLY A 133 -30.92 -15.66 4.66
N LYS A 134 -29.80 -16.04 5.28
CA LYS A 134 -29.66 -16.10 6.74
C LYS A 134 -28.51 -15.21 7.19
N ILE A 135 -28.77 -14.31 8.13
CA ILE A 135 -27.79 -13.47 8.81
C ILE A 135 -27.87 -13.78 10.31
N TYR A 136 -26.72 -13.92 10.94
CA TYR A 136 -26.58 -14.23 12.36
C TYR A 136 -26.17 -12.96 13.10
N VAL A 137 -26.89 -12.65 14.17
CA VAL A 137 -26.58 -11.54 15.07
C VAL A 137 -25.78 -12.11 16.23
N VAL A 138 -24.49 -11.79 16.30
CA VAL A 138 -23.54 -12.39 17.24
C VAL A 138 -22.98 -11.31 18.15
N GLN A 139 -22.91 -11.57 19.45
CA GLN A 139 -22.30 -10.64 20.40
C GLN A 139 -20.80 -10.53 20.13
N LYS A 140 -20.29 -9.30 20.04
CA LYS A 140 -18.86 -9.02 19.88
C LYS A 140 -18.13 -9.51 21.13
N GLN A 141 -17.19 -10.44 20.94
CA GLN A 141 -16.38 -10.96 22.03
C GLN A 141 -15.22 -10.01 22.32
N ASN A 142 -14.87 -9.87 23.60
CA ASN A 142 -13.65 -9.18 23.99
C ASN A 142 -12.44 -10.04 23.61
N PRO A 143 -11.35 -9.43 23.10
CA PRO A 143 -10.14 -10.16 22.78
C PRO A 143 -9.58 -10.82 24.05
N SER A 144 -9.15 -12.07 23.92
CA SER A 144 -8.50 -12.83 25.00
C SER A 144 -7.17 -12.19 25.41
N GLU A 145 -6.67 -12.54 26.60
CA GLU A 145 -5.37 -12.06 27.09
C GLU A 145 -4.21 -12.47 26.15
N GLU A 146 -4.28 -13.68 25.58
CA GLU A 146 -3.31 -14.16 24.59
C GLU A 146 -3.28 -13.31 23.31
N VAL A 147 -4.45 -12.87 22.83
CA VAL A 147 -4.57 -12.00 21.65
C VAL A 147 -4.03 -10.61 21.94
N GLN A 148 -4.29 -10.09 23.14
CA GLN A 148 -3.74 -8.80 23.56
C GLN A 148 -2.22 -8.85 23.70
N GLU A 149 -1.67 -9.94 24.25
CA GLU A 149 -0.22 -10.13 24.35
C GLU A 149 0.43 -10.25 22.97
N PHE A 150 -0.16 -11.03 22.07
CA PHE A 150 0.33 -11.10 20.70
C PHE A 150 0.28 -9.73 20.01
N GLN A 151 -0.80 -8.95 20.20
CA GLN A 151 -0.87 -7.59 19.67
C GLN A 151 0.24 -6.69 20.24
N ARG A 152 0.56 -6.77 21.53
CA ARG A 152 1.68 -6.02 22.13
C ARG A 152 3.01 -6.38 21.47
N GLN A 153 3.27 -7.67 21.28
CA GLN A 153 4.47 -8.14 20.57
C GLN A 153 4.56 -7.62 19.14
N LEU A 154 3.43 -7.59 18.42
CA LEU A 154 3.38 -7.01 17.08
C LEU A 154 3.65 -5.50 17.11
N ASN A 155 3.06 -4.76 18.04
CA ASN A 155 3.28 -3.33 18.19
C ASN A 155 4.76 -3.00 18.46
N ASP A 156 5.43 -3.80 19.30
CA ASP A 156 6.87 -3.67 19.58
C ASP A 156 7.72 -3.92 18.32
N LEU A 157 7.42 -4.98 17.56
CA LEU A 157 8.10 -5.29 16.30
C LEU A 157 7.92 -4.20 15.24
N ILE A 158 6.70 -3.66 15.14
CA ILE A 158 6.36 -2.60 14.19
C ILE A 158 7.01 -1.28 14.63
N GLY A 159 7.07 -1.01 15.94
CA GLY A 159 7.40 0.31 16.50
C GLY A 159 6.28 1.33 16.37
N TYR A 160 5.03 0.87 16.20
CA TYR A 160 3.83 1.70 16.10
C TYR A 160 2.61 0.90 16.56
N ASP A 161 1.73 1.53 17.34
CA ASP A 161 0.46 0.92 17.75
C ASP A 161 -0.63 1.16 16.71
N VAL A 162 -0.90 0.15 15.89
CA VAL A 162 -1.95 0.17 14.86
C VAL A 162 -3.37 0.16 15.45
N THR A 163 -3.52 -0.05 16.76
CA THR A 163 -4.81 0.00 17.46
C THR A 163 -5.13 1.38 18.03
N ASP A 164 -4.16 2.30 18.00
CA ASP A 164 -4.35 3.67 18.45
C ASP A 164 -5.15 4.50 17.43
N VAL A 165 -6.40 4.77 17.78
CA VAL A 165 -7.32 5.59 16.98
C VAL A 165 -7.33 7.07 17.40
N SER A 166 -6.48 7.48 18.35
CA SER A 166 -6.47 8.85 18.88
C SER A 166 -6.11 9.91 17.84
N ASN A 167 -5.38 9.52 16.79
CA ASN A 167 -4.83 10.40 15.76
C ASN A 167 -5.48 10.22 14.38
N VAL A 168 -6.65 9.58 14.30
CA VAL A 168 -7.34 9.32 13.02
C VAL A 168 -8.64 10.13 12.95
N HIS A 169 -8.90 10.73 11.78
CA HIS A 169 -10.15 11.47 11.52
C HIS A 169 -11.31 10.57 11.05
N ASP A 170 -11.01 9.31 10.75
CA ASP A 170 -11.95 8.28 10.32
C ASP A 170 -11.48 6.89 10.81
N ASP A 171 -12.12 5.84 10.30
CA ASP A 171 -11.81 4.45 10.64
C ASP A 171 -11.10 3.70 9.49
N GLU A 172 -10.44 4.41 8.56
CA GLU A 172 -9.74 3.79 7.42
C GLU A 172 -8.68 2.79 7.86
N LEU A 173 -7.93 3.10 8.92
CA LEU A 173 -6.89 2.24 9.46
C LEU A 173 -7.47 0.89 9.90
N GLU A 174 -8.48 0.90 10.78
CA GLU A 174 -9.15 -0.31 11.27
C GLU A 174 -9.84 -1.06 10.12
N PHE A 175 -10.49 -0.34 9.21
CA PHE A 175 -11.11 -0.93 8.03
C PHE A 175 -10.10 -1.68 7.15
N THR A 176 -8.90 -1.12 6.99
CA THR A 176 -7.81 -1.76 6.25
C THR A 176 -7.28 -2.99 6.97
N ARG A 177 -7.11 -2.93 8.30
CA ARG A 177 -6.72 -4.11 9.12
C ARG A 177 -7.66 -5.27 8.86
N ARG A 178 -8.96 -5.02 8.82
CA ARG A 178 -10.00 -6.01 8.52
C ARG A 178 -9.95 -6.51 7.07
N ARG A 179 -9.73 -5.62 6.09
CA ARG A 179 -9.70 -6.00 4.66
C ARG A 179 -8.46 -6.79 4.25
N LEU A 180 -7.34 -6.66 4.97
CA LEU A 180 -6.12 -7.42 4.69
C LEU A 180 -6.15 -8.84 5.26
N VAL A 181 -7.14 -9.20 6.09
CA VAL A 181 -7.32 -10.55 6.64
C VAL A 181 -7.51 -11.58 5.53
N THR A 182 -8.48 -11.33 4.64
CA THR A 182 -8.84 -12.25 3.55
C THR A 182 -7.66 -12.57 2.63
N PRO A 183 -6.97 -11.59 2.02
CA PRO A 183 -5.82 -11.90 1.16
C PRO A 183 -4.71 -12.60 1.94
N ARG A 184 -4.40 -12.20 3.18
CA ARG A 184 -3.39 -12.88 4.00
C ARG A 184 -3.75 -14.36 4.23
N MET A 185 -4.99 -14.64 4.64
CA MET A 185 -5.43 -16.01 4.90
C MET A 185 -5.42 -16.88 3.65
N ILE A 186 -5.80 -16.34 2.50
CA ILE A 186 -5.72 -17.06 1.22
C ILE A 186 -4.27 -17.45 0.94
N GLU A 187 -3.33 -16.52 1.09
CA GLU A 187 -1.91 -16.78 0.85
C GLU A 187 -1.34 -17.80 1.82
N VAL A 188 -1.62 -17.67 3.12
CA VAL A 188 -1.17 -18.65 4.13
C VAL A 188 -1.77 -20.03 3.88
N ALA A 189 -3.03 -20.12 3.48
CA ALA A 189 -3.70 -21.41 3.22
C ALA A 189 -3.21 -22.08 1.93
N CYS A 190 -2.82 -21.32 0.90
CA CYS A 190 -2.31 -21.86 -0.37
C CYS A 190 -0.79 -22.11 -0.35
N ARG A 191 -0.10 -21.67 0.70
CA ARG A 191 1.35 -21.77 0.83
C ARG A 191 1.77 -23.19 1.19
N ASP A 192 2.68 -23.76 0.39
CA ASP A 192 3.38 -24.99 0.76
C ASP A 192 4.37 -24.70 1.90
N PRO A 193 4.20 -25.30 3.09
CA PRO A 193 5.07 -25.03 4.24
C PRO A 193 6.53 -25.43 4.00
N LYS A 194 6.77 -26.54 3.29
CA LYS A 194 8.12 -27.07 3.03
C LYS A 194 8.87 -26.15 2.06
N LEU A 195 8.21 -25.72 0.98
CA LEU A 195 8.78 -24.77 0.02
C LEU A 195 8.99 -23.38 0.64
N TYR A 196 8.09 -22.93 1.51
CA TYR A 196 8.26 -21.64 2.20
C TYR A 196 9.46 -21.66 3.16
N ALA A 197 9.66 -22.77 3.88
CA ALA A 197 10.78 -22.93 4.80
C ALA A 197 12.14 -22.97 4.08
N MET A 198 12.18 -23.57 2.89
CA MET A 198 13.41 -23.84 2.13
C MET A 198 13.44 -23.15 0.76
N HIS A 199 12.77 -21.99 0.63
CA HIS A 199 12.60 -21.33 -0.66
C HIS A 199 13.96 -21.12 -1.35
N PRO A 200 14.18 -21.67 -2.56
CA PRO A 200 15.49 -21.68 -3.20
C PRO A 200 15.81 -20.33 -3.86
N TRP A 201 17.03 -19.85 -3.66
CA TRP A 201 17.50 -18.57 -4.22
C TRP A 201 18.05 -18.78 -5.63
N THR A 202 17.19 -18.55 -6.62
CA THR A 202 17.43 -18.92 -8.02
C THR A 202 17.18 -17.76 -8.97
N THR A 203 17.67 -17.90 -10.21
CA THR A 203 17.42 -16.97 -11.31
C THR A 203 17.13 -17.72 -12.60
N SER A 204 16.18 -17.22 -13.40
CA SER A 204 15.86 -17.73 -14.73
C SER A 204 16.83 -17.23 -15.81
N LYS A 205 17.67 -16.23 -15.49
CA LYS A 205 18.60 -15.59 -16.44
C LYS A 205 19.62 -16.61 -16.94
N PRO A 206 19.96 -16.66 -18.24
CA PRO A 206 20.94 -17.62 -18.75
C PRO A 206 22.31 -17.41 -18.09
N LEU A 207 23.11 -18.47 -18.03
CA LEU A 207 24.47 -18.37 -17.51
C LEU A 207 25.34 -17.60 -18.52
N PRO A 208 26.04 -16.53 -18.11
CA PRO A 208 26.90 -15.75 -19.01
C PRO A 208 27.99 -16.57 -19.70
N GLU A 209 28.39 -16.19 -20.92
CA GLU A 209 29.38 -16.93 -21.71
C GLU A 209 30.73 -17.06 -20.99
N TYR A 210 31.16 -16.03 -20.26
CA TYR A 210 32.43 -16.04 -19.54
C TYR A 210 32.42 -17.05 -18.37
N LEU A 211 31.26 -17.33 -17.78
CA LEU A 211 31.11 -18.39 -16.77
C LEU A 211 31.02 -19.77 -17.41
N LEU A 212 30.32 -19.89 -18.54
CA LEU A 212 30.27 -21.15 -19.31
C LEU A 212 31.68 -21.61 -19.70
N LYS A 213 32.57 -20.69 -20.08
CA LYS A 213 33.99 -20.99 -20.37
C LYS A 213 34.78 -21.56 -19.18
N LYS A 214 34.34 -21.30 -17.94
CA LYS A 214 34.96 -21.87 -16.72
C LYS A 214 34.48 -23.30 -16.44
N ILE A 215 33.39 -23.75 -17.07
CA ILE A 215 32.82 -25.08 -16.87
C ILE A 215 33.42 -26.07 -17.87
N THR A 216 33.93 -27.20 -17.38
CA THR A 216 34.55 -28.22 -18.24
C THR A 216 33.57 -29.36 -18.50
N ASN A 217 33.34 -29.70 -19.78
CA ASN A 217 32.47 -30.80 -20.22
C ASN A 217 31.06 -30.73 -19.59
N ASN A 218 30.47 -29.54 -19.45
CA ASN A 218 29.15 -29.34 -18.85
C ASN A 218 29.00 -29.86 -17.40
N ASN A 219 30.10 -29.97 -16.67
CA ASN A 219 30.12 -30.53 -15.32
C ASN A 219 30.86 -29.60 -14.35
N ILE A 220 30.38 -29.59 -13.11
CA ILE A 220 31.00 -28.93 -11.96
C ILE A 220 31.28 -29.94 -10.86
N PHE A 221 32.15 -29.58 -9.93
CA PHE A 221 32.41 -30.37 -8.73
C PHE A 221 31.71 -29.75 -7.53
N ILE A 222 31.01 -30.59 -6.79
CA ILE A 222 30.34 -30.22 -5.54
C ILE A 222 30.91 -31.10 -4.44
N ILE A 223 31.19 -30.49 -3.29
CA ILE A 223 31.64 -31.19 -2.08
C ILE A 223 30.47 -31.22 -1.11
N ILE A 224 29.94 -32.41 -0.85
CA ILE A 224 28.84 -32.61 0.08
C ILE A 224 29.41 -33.07 1.43
N HIS A 225 29.09 -32.34 2.48
CA HIS A 225 29.51 -32.58 3.86
C HIS A 225 28.37 -33.20 4.67
N ARG A 226 28.72 -34.11 5.60
CA ARG A 226 27.83 -34.62 6.65
C ARG A 226 28.68 -34.91 7.89
N GLY A 227 28.36 -34.22 8.99
CA GLY A 227 29.21 -34.23 10.19
C GLY A 227 30.63 -33.77 9.83
N MET A 228 31.64 -34.56 10.21
CA MET A 228 33.05 -34.29 9.89
C MET A 228 33.51 -34.88 8.56
N THR A 229 32.62 -35.54 7.81
CA THR A 229 32.96 -36.25 6.58
C THR A 229 32.49 -35.51 5.36
N SER A 230 33.23 -35.63 4.25
CA SER A 230 32.89 -34.97 3.00
C SER A 230 33.18 -35.85 1.79
N GLN A 231 32.45 -35.63 0.71
CA GLN A 231 32.62 -36.36 -0.54
C GLN A 231 32.49 -35.40 -1.71
N LYS A 232 33.54 -35.35 -2.53
CA LYS A 232 33.54 -34.62 -3.80
C LYS A 232 32.84 -35.45 -4.87
N ILE A 233 31.85 -34.87 -5.53
CA ILE A 233 31.10 -35.47 -6.63
C ILE A 233 31.16 -34.59 -7.86
N LYS A 234 31.15 -35.22 -9.03
CA LYS A 234 31.01 -34.56 -10.33
C LYS A 234 29.54 -34.60 -10.72
N VAL A 235 28.96 -33.45 -11.03
CA VAL A 235 27.55 -33.28 -11.41
C VAL A 235 27.45 -32.48 -12.70
N SER A 236 26.42 -32.75 -13.50
CA SER A 236 26.11 -31.89 -14.63
C SER A 236 25.50 -30.58 -14.13
N ILE A 237 25.77 -29.48 -14.83
CA ILE A 237 25.18 -28.17 -14.48
C ILE A 237 23.66 -28.12 -14.72
N ASP A 238 23.13 -29.08 -15.47
CA ASP A 238 21.71 -29.25 -15.75
C ASP A 238 21.04 -30.26 -14.80
N ASP A 239 21.79 -30.88 -13.89
CA ASP A 239 21.21 -31.77 -12.87
C ASP A 239 20.41 -30.95 -11.86
N THR A 240 19.26 -31.49 -11.45
CA THR A 240 18.45 -30.94 -10.36
C THR A 240 18.95 -31.43 -9.01
N PRO A 241 18.72 -30.68 -7.91
CA PRO A 241 19.06 -31.10 -6.55
C PRO A 241 18.61 -32.51 -6.21
N ASP A 242 17.40 -32.90 -6.61
CA ASP A 242 16.84 -34.24 -6.35
C ASP A 242 17.61 -35.32 -7.11
N ARG A 243 18.03 -35.07 -8.35
CA ARG A 243 18.91 -35.98 -9.10
C ARG A 243 20.30 -36.08 -8.49
N ILE A 244 20.85 -34.96 -8.01
CA ILE A 244 22.15 -34.92 -7.34
C ILE A 244 22.09 -35.77 -6.07
N LEU A 245 21.06 -35.62 -5.24
CA LEU A 245 20.84 -36.41 -4.04
C LEU A 245 20.69 -37.90 -4.37
N HIS A 246 19.84 -38.26 -5.32
CA HIS A 246 19.67 -39.66 -5.74
C HIS A 246 20.99 -40.30 -6.21
N SER A 247 21.75 -39.59 -7.05
CA SER A 247 23.08 -40.02 -7.52
C SER A 247 24.09 -40.17 -6.38
N PHE A 248 24.06 -39.23 -5.42
CA PHE A 248 24.90 -39.26 -4.23
C PHE A 248 24.60 -40.49 -3.37
N PHE A 249 23.32 -40.74 -3.04
CA PHE A 249 22.90 -41.89 -2.24
C PHE A 249 23.21 -43.22 -2.93
N THR A 250 23.05 -43.29 -4.26
CA THR A 250 23.42 -44.49 -5.04
C THR A 250 24.92 -44.77 -4.94
N LYS A 251 25.77 -43.74 -5.04
CA LYS A 251 27.22 -43.89 -4.88
C LYS A 251 27.64 -44.20 -3.45
N MET A 252 26.91 -43.68 -2.47
CA MET A 252 27.21 -43.82 -1.04
C MET A 252 26.51 -45.00 -0.37
N ALA A 253 25.75 -45.83 -1.12
CA ALA A 253 24.99 -46.95 -0.57
C ALA A 253 25.82 -47.89 0.33
N LYS A 254 27.09 -48.15 -0.03
CA LYS A 254 28.03 -49.00 0.75
C LYS A 254 28.82 -48.24 1.83
N LYS A 255 28.62 -46.93 1.94
CA LYS A 255 29.38 -46.01 2.80
C LYS A 255 28.47 -45.14 3.68
N LYS A 256 27.16 -45.45 3.78
CA LYS A 256 26.20 -44.68 4.59
C LYS A 256 26.67 -44.54 6.05
N SER A 257 27.14 -45.64 6.65
CA SER A 257 27.65 -45.67 8.02
C SER A 257 28.89 -44.80 8.24
N LEU A 258 29.72 -44.58 7.21
CA LEU A 258 30.89 -43.71 7.30
C LEU A 258 30.52 -42.22 7.35
N MET A 259 29.35 -41.86 6.80
CA MET A 259 28.86 -40.48 6.81
C MET A 259 27.79 -40.23 7.88
N ASP A 260 27.64 -41.13 8.85
CA ASP A 260 26.62 -40.99 9.91
C ASP A 260 25.19 -40.84 9.35
N ILE A 261 24.91 -41.57 8.27
CA ILE A 261 23.58 -41.68 7.66
C ILE A 261 22.95 -43.00 8.14
N PRO A 262 21.80 -42.97 8.83
CA PRO A 262 21.11 -44.19 9.26
C PRO A 262 20.71 -45.09 8.07
N GLU A 263 20.71 -46.41 8.26
CA GLU A 263 20.43 -47.36 7.17
C GLU A 263 19.00 -47.27 6.62
N ASP A 264 18.05 -46.92 7.49
CA ASP A 264 16.63 -46.75 7.20
C ASP A 264 16.30 -45.44 6.48
N HIS A 265 17.24 -44.49 6.43
CA HIS A 265 17.05 -43.21 5.77
C HIS A 265 17.44 -43.25 4.27
N SER A 266 16.69 -42.50 3.48
CA SER A 266 16.79 -42.36 2.03
C SER A 266 17.15 -40.92 1.63
N GLU A 267 17.33 -40.68 0.34
CA GLU A 267 17.53 -39.33 -0.20
C GLU A 267 16.38 -38.36 0.09
N LEU A 268 15.16 -38.86 0.35
CA LEU A 268 13.98 -38.04 0.62
C LEU A 268 13.97 -37.40 2.01
N ASP A 269 14.79 -37.94 2.93
CA ASP A 269 14.89 -37.51 4.33
C ASP A 269 15.88 -36.35 4.52
N PHE A 270 16.54 -35.94 3.44
CA PHE A 270 17.58 -34.93 3.44
C PHE A 270 17.36 -33.86 2.39
N VAL A 271 18.02 -32.72 2.60
CA VAL A 271 18.11 -31.60 1.68
C VAL A 271 19.54 -31.12 1.58
N LEU A 272 19.87 -30.45 0.47
CA LEU A 272 21.14 -29.76 0.33
C LEU A 272 21.00 -28.34 0.84
N ARG A 273 21.92 -27.92 1.71
CA ARG A 273 22.03 -26.55 2.21
C ARG A 273 23.45 -26.05 2.00
N ILE A 274 23.64 -24.75 1.85
CA ILE A 274 24.97 -24.17 1.66
C ILE A 274 25.72 -24.16 3.00
N CYS A 275 27.00 -24.55 2.99
CA CYS A 275 27.83 -24.52 4.19
C CYS A 275 27.95 -23.09 4.74
N GLY A 276 27.66 -22.91 6.02
CA GLY A 276 27.74 -21.62 6.72
C GLY A 276 26.60 -20.65 6.41
N ARG A 277 25.59 -21.06 5.64
CA ARG A 277 24.47 -20.19 5.21
C ARG A 277 23.13 -20.89 5.37
N ASP A 278 22.11 -20.12 5.76
CA ASP A 278 20.71 -20.54 5.85
C ASP A 278 20.03 -20.43 4.47
N GLU A 279 20.62 -21.13 3.49
CA GLU A 279 20.20 -21.14 2.09
C GLU A 279 20.13 -22.58 1.56
N TYR A 280 18.98 -22.95 1.04
CA TYR A 280 18.67 -24.31 0.62
C TYR A 280 18.75 -24.45 -0.89
N ILE A 281 19.27 -25.60 -1.33
CA ILE A 281 19.34 -26.03 -2.72
C ILE A 281 18.35 -27.18 -2.89
N THR A 282 17.13 -26.86 -3.30
CA THR A 282 16.01 -27.82 -3.37
C THR A 282 15.15 -27.58 -4.61
N GLY A 283 14.30 -28.56 -4.94
CA GLY A 283 13.35 -28.49 -6.05
C GLY A 283 13.92 -28.96 -7.38
N GLU A 284 13.21 -28.64 -8.46
CA GLU A 284 13.49 -29.12 -9.81
C GLU A 284 14.28 -28.12 -10.67
N THR A 285 14.81 -27.07 -10.04
CA THR A 285 15.63 -26.07 -10.72
C THR A 285 17.03 -26.63 -11.00
N PRO A 286 17.60 -26.47 -12.20
CA PRO A 286 18.97 -26.88 -12.49
C PRO A 286 19.99 -26.22 -11.55
N ILE A 287 21.04 -26.95 -11.17
CA ILE A 287 22.04 -26.46 -10.21
C ILE A 287 22.74 -25.16 -10.65
N LYS A 288 22.88 -24.93 -11.96
CA LYS A 288 23.45 -23.70 -12.51
C LYS A 288 22.64 -22.43 -12.24
N ASP A 289 21.36 -22.57 -11.90
CA ASP A 289 20.43 -21.44 -11.76
C ASP A 289 20.35 -20.93 -10.31
N PHE A 290 21.07 -21.56 -9.38
CA PHE A 290 21.18 -21.10 -7.99
C PHE A 290 22.22 -19.97 -7.87
N HIS A 291 21.83 -18.90 -7.19
CA HIS A 291 22.67 -17.70 -7.02
C HIS A 291 24.04 -18.01 -6.42
N TRP A 292 24.07 -18.82 -5.36
CA TRP A 292 25.32 -19.22 -4.71
C TRP A 292 26.25 -20.00 -5.65
N ILE A 293 25.69 -20.91 -6.46
CA ILE A 293 26.46 -21.70 -7.43
C ILE A 293 27.10 -20.77 -8.46
N ARG A 294 26.34 -19.81 -8.99
CA ARG A 294 26.84 -18.80 -9.93
C ARG A 294 27.93 -17.94 -9.29
N GLN A 295 27.77 -17.54 -8.03
CA GLN A 295 28.76 -16.77 -7.28
C GLN A 295 30.07 -17.55 -7.11
N CYS A 296 30.02 -18.82 -6.69
CA CYS A 296 31.24 -19.64 -6.59
C CYS A 296 31.95 -19.79 -7.94
N LEU A 297 31.20 -19.99 -9.04
CA LEU A 297 31.77 -20.04 -10.39
C LEU A 297 32.40 -18.71 -10.82
N LYS A 298 31.77 -17.58 -10.48
CA LYS A 298 32.29 -16.24 -10.75
C LYS A 298 33.61 -16.02 -10.02
N ASN A 299 33.69 -16.37 -8.75
CA ASN A 299 34.87 -16.18 -7.91
C ASN A 299 35.95 -17.27 -8.07
N GLY A 300 35.62 -18.41 -8.69
CA GLY A 300 36.52 -19.57 -8.77
C GLY A 300 36.66 -20.33 -7.44
N GLU A 301 35.62 -20.29 -6.60
CA GLU A 301 35.55 -20.95 -5.31
C GLU A 301 35.04 -22.40 -5.44
N GLU A 302 35.44 -23.28 -4.51
CA GLU A 302 34.86 -24.62 -4.42
C GLU A 302 33.42 -24.56 -3.88
N ILE A 303 32.53 -25.37 -4.46
CA ILE A 303 31.13 -25.42 -4.05
C ILE A 303 30.98 -26.42 -2.90
N HIS A 304 30.71 -25.91 -1.71
CA HIS A 304 30.50 -26.72 -0.51
C HIS A 304 29.04 -26.67 -0.05
N LEU A 305 28.44 -27.86 0.06
CA LEU A 305 27.08 -28.07 0.53
C LEU A 305 27.09 -29.02 1.73
N VAL A 306 26.10 -28.91 2.59
CA VAL A 306 25.84 -29.85 3.68
C VAL A 306 24.58 -30.65 3.38
N LEU A 307 24.63 -31.95 3.69
CA LEU A 307 23.48 -32.84 3.69
C LEU A 307 22.77 -32.70 5.03
N ASP A 308 21.65 -31.97 5.04
CA ASP A 308 20.92 -31.59 6.24
C ASP A 308 19.51 -32.19 6.26
N HIS A 309 18.86 -32.17 7.44
CA HIS A 309 17.44 -32.47 7.51
C HIS A 309 16.62 -31.25 7.11
N PRO A 310 15.47 -31.42 6.43
CA PRO A 310 14.58 -30.31 6.15
C PRO A 310 14.06 -29.68 7.46
N PRO A 311 13.87 -28.36 7.52
CA PRO A 311 13.26 -27.69 8.68
C PRO A 311 11.88 -28.26 9.01
N ASP A 312 11.51 -28.26 10.30
CA ASP A 312 10.17 -28.68 10.73
C ASP A 312 9.13 -27.64 10.26
N PRO A 313 8.15 -28.02 9.41
CA PRO A 313 7.09 -27.12 8.99
C PRO A 313 6.30 -26.47 10.13
N LYS A 314 6.28 -27.08 11.33
CA LYS A 314 5.60 -26.53 12.51
C LYS A 314 6.20 -25.21 12.98
N GLU A 315 7.46 -24.94 12.66
CA GLU A 315 8.11 -23.67 12.99
C GLU A 315 7.49 -22.50 12.20
N ASP A 316 6.83 -22.76 11.08
CA ASP A 316 6.16 -21.76 10.25
C ASP A 316 4.64 -21.71 10.45
N GLU A 317 4.12 -22.37 11.49
CA GLU A 317 2.73 -22.25 11.88
C GLU A 317 2.35 -20.79 12.16
N VAL A 318 1.12 -20.44 11.78
CA VAL A 318 0.55 -19.12 11.98
C VAL A 318 -0.52 -19.20 13.06
N GLN A 319 -0.55 -18.20 13.95
CA GLN A 319 -1.60 -18.10 14.96
C GLN A 319 -2.98 -18.02 14.29
N LYS A 320 -3.97 -18.71 14.87
CA LYS A 320 -5.32 -18.73 14.32
C LYS A 320 -5.92 -17.33 14.31
N GLU A 321 -6.46 -16.93 13.17
CA GLU A 321 -7.19 -15.67 13.05
C GLU A 321 -8.57 -15.80 13.72
N GLU A 322 -8.88 -14.84 14.59
CA GLU A 322 -10.14 -14.77 15.33
C GLU A 322 -11.14 -13.85 14.65
N TRP A 323 -10.66 -12.92 13.81
CA TRP A 323 -11.53 -12.06 13.04
C TRP A 323 -12.30 -12.83 11.98
N PRO A 324 -13.63 -12.69 11.94
CA PRO A 324 -14.40 -13.11 10.78
C PRO A 324 -13.89 -12.42 9.51
N LEU A 325 -13.98 -13.11 8.38
CA LEU A 325 -13.62 -12.53 7.10
C LEU A 325 -14.52 -11.33 6.79
N VAL A 326 -14.02 -10.37 6.04
CA VAL A 326 -14.80 -9.23 5.56
C VAL A 326 -14.93 -9.32 4.05
N ASP A 327 -16.07 -8.88 3.53
CA ASP A 327 -16.37 -8.89 2.10
C ASP A 327 -15.35 -8.08 1.29
N ASP A 328 -14.98 -8.57 0.11
CA ASP A 328 -14.16 -7.78 -0.82
C ASP A 328 -14.92 -6.56 -1.38
N CYS A 329 -16.26 -6.62 -1.34
CA CYS A 329 -17.18 -5.59 -1.82
C CYS A 329 -17.55 -4.53 -0.75
N THR A 330 -16.81 -4.41 0.35
CA THR A 330 -17.04 -3.30 1.31
C THR A 330 -16.78 -1.93 0.68
N GLY A 331 -17.45 -0.87 1.16
CA GLY A 331 -17.36 0.47 0.58
C GLY A 331 -18.07 0.61 -0.77
N VAL A 332 -18.82 -0.40 -1.22
CA VAL A 332 -19.49 -0.38 -2.52
C VAL A 332 -20.89 0.19 -2.39
N THR A 333 -21.10 1.30 -3.06
CA THR A 333 -22.37 2.05 -3.06
C THR A 333 -23.27 1.71 -4.25
N GLY A 334 -22.75 1.03 -5.29
CA GLY A 334 -23.51 0.51 -6.43
C GLY A 334 -23.25 1.23 -7.76
N TYR A 335 -24.14 1.03 -8.73
CA TYR A 335 -24.13 1.73 -10.03
C TYR A 335 -24.90 3.05 -9.95
N HIS A 336 -24.61 3.97 -10.88
CA HIS A 336 -25.27 5.27 -10.94
C HIS A 336 -26.80 5.16 -11.00
N GLU A 337 -27.33 4.23 -11.80
CA GLU A 337 -28.76 4.00 -11.97
C GLU A 337 -29.45 3.57 -10.66
N GLN A 338 -28.71 2.92 -9.77
CA GLN A 338 -29.20 2.51 -8.45
C GLN A 338 -29.22 3.66 -7.45
N LEU A 339 -28.28 4.59 -7.58
CA LEU A 339 -28.06 5.72 -6.66
C LEU A 339 -28.71 7.02 -7.11
N THR A 340 -29.10 7.12 -8.39
CA THR A 340 -29.65 8.36 -8.93
C THR A 340 -30.97 8.72 -8.27
N ILE A 341 -31.17 10.01 -8.03
CA ILE A 341 -32.43 10.57 -7.54
C ILE A 341 -33.44 10.79 -8.67
N ASP A 342 -32.97 10.87 -9.90
CA ASP A 342 -33.80 11.17 -11.05
C ASP A 342 -34.83 10.06 -11.29
N GLY A 343 -36.12 10.43 -11.30
CA GLY A 343 -37.22 9.50 -11.51
C GLY A 343 -37.52 8.58 -10.32
N LYS A 344 -36.97 8.84 -9.13
CA LYS A 344 -37.25 8.08 -7.90
C LYS A 344 -38.03 8.89 -6.87
N ASP A 345 -38.76 8.18 -6.01
CA ASP A 345 -39.43 8.75 -4.84
C ASP A 345 -38.39 9.21 -3.81
N HIS A 346 -38.41 10.50 -3.45
CA HIS A 346 -37.41 11.11 -2.57
C HIS A 346 -37.45 10.54 -1.14
N GLU A 347 -38.61 10.11 -0.65
CA GLU A 347 -38.73 9.47 0.67
C GLU A 347 -37.99 8.12 0.75
N ARG A 348 -37.63 7.58 -0.42
CA ARG A 348 -37.01 6.27 -0.58
C ARG A 348 -35.54 6.35 -0.98
N VAL A 349 -34.95 7.54 -0.98
CA VAL A 349 -33.53 7.77 -1.25
C VAL A 349 -32.77 7.79 0.07
N PHE A 350 -31.83 6.85 0.25
CA PHE A 350 -30.97 6.80 1.43
C PHE A 350 -29.51 7.18 1.12
N THR A 351 -29.15 7.24 -0.16
CA THR A 351 -27.80 7.60 -0.65
C THR A 351 -27.95 8.21 -2.04
N ILE A 352 -27.20 9.27 -2.32
CA ILE A 352 -27.28 10.04 -3.56
C ILE A 352 -26.05 9.77 -4.42
N SER A 353 -26.26 9.57 -5.71
CA SER A 353 -25.17 9.52 -6.71
C SER A 353 -24.42 10.86 -6.77
N LEU A 354 -23.10 10.82 -6.57
CA LEU A 354 -22.21 11.96 -6.74
C LEU A 354 -22.34 12.58 -8.14
N TRP A 355 -22.65 11.78 -9.16
CA TRP A 355 -22.80 12.26 -10.55
C TRP A 355 -24.05 13.10 -10.78
N ASP A 356 -25.02 13.09 -9.86
CA ASP A 356 -26.24 13.91 -9.92
C ASP A 356 -25.98 15.31 -9.35
N CYS A 357 -24.88 15.48 -8.60
CA CYS A 357 -24.54 16.71 -7.92
C CYS A 357 -23.90 17.75 -8.86
N ASN A 358 -24.74 18.54 -9.54
CA ASN A 358 -24.31 19.59 -10.47
C ASN A 358 -23.80 20.89 -9.81
N ARG A 359 -23.82 20.99 -8.47
CA ARG A 359 -23.33 22.17 -7.72
C ARG A 359 -21.81 22.25 -7.76
N LYS A 360 -21.27 23.47 -7.72
CA LYS A 360 -19.84 23.72 -7.52
C LYS A 360 -19.43 23.28 -6.11
N PHE A 361 -18.27 22.66 -6.00
CA PHE A 361 -17.69 22.29 -4.71
C PHE A 361 -17.21 23.55 -3.98
N ARG A 362 -17.41 23.60 -2.67
CA ARG A 362 -16.96 24.72 -1.83
C ARG A 362 -16.51 24.23 -0.46
N VAL A 363 -15.56 24.95 0.13
CA VAL A 363 -15.09 24.73 1.51
C VAL A 363 -15.19 26.05 2.27
N LYS A 364 -15.67 26.00 3.50
CA LYS A 364 -15.60 27.14 4.41
C LYS A 364 -14.29 27.08 5.16
N VAL A 365 -13.46 28.11 5.02
CA VAL A 365 -12.26 28.28 5.86
C VAL A 365 -12.68 29.09 7.08
N ILE A 366 -12.72 28.46 8.26
CA ILE A 366 -13.07 29.13 9.50
C ILE A 366 -11.90 29.99 9.96
N GLY A 367 -10.75 29.36 10.19
CA GLY A 367 -9.56 30.01 10.72
C GLY A 367 -8.40 29.06 10.93
N ILE A 368 -7.27 29.60 11.37
CA ILE A 368 -6.11 28.85 11.84
C ILE A 368 -5.76 29.24 13.27
N ASP A 369 -5.28 28.26 14.02
CA ASP A 369 -4.76 28.39 15.38
C ASP A 369 -3.28 28.04 15.40
N ILE A 370 -2.46 28.89 16.01
CA ILE A 370 -1.01 28.91 15.82
C ILE A 370 -0.32 28.89 17.18
N PRO A 371 0.09 27.71 17.68
CA PRO A 371 0.65 27.58 19.03
C PRO A 371 2.00 28.32 19.17
N VAL A 372 2.77 28.40 18.08
CA VAL A 372 4.11 29.00 18.06
C VAL A 372 4.21 30.04 16.96
N LEU A 373 4.12 31.31 17.33
CA LEU A 373 4.24 32.42 16.39
C LEU A 373 5.66 32.60 15.83
N PRO A 374 5.83 33.01 14.56
CA PRO A 374 7.11 33.45 14.04
C PRO A 374 7.62 34.69 14.78
N ARG A 375 8.95 34.81 14.92
CA ARG A 375 9.61 35.95 15.60
C ARG A 375 9.39 37.32 14.93
N ASN A 376 8.82 37.36 13.72
CA ASN A 376 8.63 38.58 12.96
C ASN A 376 7.14 38.95 12.93
N THR A 377 6.81 40.12 13.48
CA THR A 377 5.43 40.57 13.70
C THR A 377 4.79 41.25 12.48
N ASP A 378 5.57 41.65 11.48
CA ASP A 378 5.09 42.40 10.30
C ASP A 378 4.74 41.48 9.12
N LEU A 379 4.18 40.31 9.43
CA LEU A 379 3.84 39.28 8.46
C LEU A 379 2.33 39.24 8.23
N THR A 380 1.96 39.02 6.97
CA THR A 380 0.59 38.72 6.56
C THR A 380 0.51 37.28 6.09
N VAL A 381 -0.61 36.63 6.38
CA VAL A 381 -0.88 35.24 6.06
C VAL A 381 -2.16 35.12 5.25
N PHE A 382 -2.20 34.15 4.34
CA PHE A 382 -3.42 33.72 3.66
C PHE A 382 -3.41 32.21 3.45
N VAL A 383 -4.60 31.65 3.27
CA VAL A 383 -4.80 30.24 2.95
C VAL A 383 -5.01 30.11 1.45
N GLU A 384 -4.20 29.29 0.79
CA GLU A 384 -4.44 28.81 -0.55
C GLU A 384 -5.01 27.40 -0.49
N ALA A 385 -6.16 27.19 -1.13
CA ALA A 385 -6.84 25.92 -1.19
C ALA A 385 -6.85 25.42 -2.63
N ASN A 386 -6.36 24.20 -2.84
CA ASN A 386 -6.19 23.55 -4.13
C ASN A 386 -6.95 22.22 -4.12
N ILE A 387 -7.62 21.90 -5.22
CA ILE A 387 -8.15 20.56 -5.48
C ILE A 387 -7.22 19.92 -6.50
N GLN A 388 -6.60 18.80 -6.12
CA GLN A 388 -5.61 18.10 -6.93
C GLN A 388 -6.00 16.62 -7.10
N HIS A 389 -5.50 16.00 -8.17
CA HIS A 389 -5.55 14.56 -8.38
C HIS A 389 -4.19 14.10 -8.93
N GLY A 390 -3.44 13.34 -8.12
CA GLY A 390 -1.99 13.21 -8.32
C GLY A 390 -1.34 14.59 -8.31
N GLN A 391 -0.50 14.86 -9.32
CA GLN A 391 0.10 16.19 -9.51
C GLN A 391 -0.78 17.16 -10.34
N GLN A 392 -1.94 16.73 -10.84
CA GLN A 392 -2.81 17.59 -11.66
C GLN A 392 -3.63 18.53 -10.77
N LEU A 393 -3.45 19.85 -10.93
CA LEU A 393 -4.32 20.87 -10.34
C LEU A 393 -5.67 20.92 -11.07
N LEU A 394 -6.75 20.68 -10.35
CA LEU A 394 -8.12 20.70 -10.89
C LEU A 394 -8.80 22.05 -10.68
N SER A 395 -8.65 22.66 -9.51
CA SER A 395 -9.15 24.01 -9.21
C SER A 395 -8.41 24.63 -8.03
N GLN A 396 -8.31 25.97 -7.99
CA GLN A 396 -7.59 26.72 -6.95
C GLN A 396 -8.40 27.93 -6.48
N ARG A 397 -8.33 28.23 -5.18
CA ARG A 397 -8.89 29.42 -4.53
C ARG A 397 -7.99 29.88 -3.39
N ARG A 398 -8.12 31.14 -2.97
CA ARG A 398 -7.39 31.68 -1.83
C ARG A 398 -8.25 32.62 -1.00
N THR A 399 -7.91 32.74 0.28
CA THR A 399 -8.48 33.75 1.17
C THR A 399 -7.81 35.12 0.99
N SER A 400 -8.39 36.16 1.59
CA SER A 400 -7.75 37.47 1.71
C SER A 400 -6.58 37.42 2.70
N SER A 401 -5.50 38.17 2.46
CA SER A 401 -4.41 38.27 3.43
C SER A 401 -4.87 38.94 4.74
N LYS A 402 -4.44 38.38 5.87
CA LYS A 402 -4.68 38.92 7.23
C LYS A 402 -3.37 39.00 8.02
N PRO A 403 -3.28 39.81 9.09
CA PRO A 403 -2.12 39.81 9.98
C PRO A 403 -1.85 38.41 10.54
N PHE A 404 -0.58 38.06 10.72
CA PHE A 404 -0.17 36.76 11.25
C PHE A 404 -0.17 36.79 12.79
N THR A 405 -1.33 36.52 13.38
CA THR A 405 -1.59 36.47 14.84
C THR A 405 -1.79 35.04 15.34
N GLU A 406 -1.88 34.82 16.66
CA GLU A 406 -2.05 33.48 17.27
C GLU A 406 -3.29 32.76 16.73
N GLU A 407 -4.36 33.53 16.54
CA GLU A 407 -5.59 33.07 15.87
C GLU A 407 -5.85 33.97 14.67
N VAL A 408 -6.19 33.38 13.53
CA VAL A 408 -6.59 34.13 12.33
C VAL A 408 -7.90 33.55 11.80
N LEU A 409 -8.97 34.33 11.92
CA LEU A 409 -10.31 33.93 11.49
C LEU A 409 -10.65 34.54 10.13
N TRP A 410 -11.06 33.73 9.17
CA TRP A 410 -11.55 34.16 7.86
C TRP A 410 -13.07 34.01 7.73
N ASN A 411 -13.60 32.87 8.18
CA ASN A 411 -15.02 32.52 8.14
C ASN A 411 -15.70 32.71 6.78
N ILE A 412 -15.01 32.37 5.68
CA ILE A 412 -15.45 32.58 4.29
C ILE A 412 -15.59 31.23 3.56
N TRP A 413 -16.59 31.15 2.69
CA TRP A 413 -16.72 30.09 1.70
C TRP A 413 -15.83 30.36 0.48
N LEU A 414 -14.96 29.40 0.17
CA LEU A 414 -14.22 29.34 -1.08
C LEU A 414 -14.97 28.39 -2.03
N GLU A 415 -15.59 28.94 -3.07
CA GLU A 415 -16.26 28.16 -4.12
C GLU A 415 -15.31 27.91 -5.30
N PHE A 416 -15.05 26.64 -5.59
CA PHE A 416 -14.10 26.20 -6.62
C PHE A 416 -14.76 26.13 -8.00
N ASP A 417 -13.96 26.23 -9.05
CA ASP A 417 -14.45 26.05 -10.43
C ASP A 417 -14.47 24.58 -10.86
N ILE A 418 -15.00 23.73 -9.99
CA ILE A 418 -15.22 22.31 -10.25
C ILE A 418 -16.55 21.91 -9.62
N LYS A 419 -17.32 21.09 -10.34
CA LYS A 419 -18.59 20.56 -9.83
C LYS A 419 -18.32 19.33 -8.98
N ILE A 420 -19.21 19.07 -8.01
CA ILE A 420 -19.12 17.88 -7.16
C ILE A 420 -19.10 16.61 -8.00
N LYS A 421 -19.93 16.52 -9.05
CA LYS A 421 -19.96 15.38 -9.97
C LYS A 421 -18.66 15.06 -10.69
N ASP A 422 -17.77 16.04 -10.79
CA ASP A 422 -16.51 15.98 -11.53
C ASP A 422 -15.31 15.71 -10.60
N LEU A 423 -15.54 15.48 -9.31
CA LEU A 423 -14.50 15.09 -8.35
C LEU A 423 -14.13 13.61 -8.55
N PRO A 424 -12.88 13.29 -8.95
CA PRO A 424 -12.43 11.90 -9.08
C PRO A 424 -12.17 11.26 -7.71
N LYS A 425 -12.14 9.92 -7.68
CA LYS A 425 -11.60 9.19 -6.52
C LYS A 425 -10.13 9.59 -6.31
N GLY A 426 -9.70 9.76 -5.07
CA GLY A 426 -8.36 10.28 -4.77
C GLY A 426 -8.20 11.80 -4.98
N ALA A 427 -9.28 12.55 -5.23
CA ALA A 427 -9.23 14.01 -5.21
C ALA A 427 -8.83 14.53 -3.82
N LEU A 428 -7.77 15.32 -3.79
CA LEU A 428 -7.15 15.84 -2.58
C LEU A 428 -7.43 17.35 -2.47
N LEU A 429 -8.06 17.76 -1.37
CA LEU A 429 -8.11 19.16 -0.96
C LEU A 429 -6.82 19.48 -0.21
N ASN A 430 -5.93 20.20 -0.88
CA ASN A 430 -4.66 20.67 -0.34
C ASN A 430 -4.84 22.11 0.19
N LEU A 431 -4.57 22.30 1.47
CA LEU A 431 -4.66 23.58 2.17
C LEU A 431 -3.24 24.04 2.53
N GLN A 432 -2.85 25.20 2.03
CA GLN A 432 -1.50 25.73 2.12
C GLN A 432 -1.50 27.11 2.77
N ILE A 433 -0.59 27.33 3.72
CA ILE A 433 -0.45 28.60 4.43
C ILE A 433 0.74 29.35 3.85
N TYR A 434 0.44 30.47 3.21
CA TYR A 434 1.44 31.37 2.65
C TYR A 434 1.60 32.61 3.50
N CYS A 435 2.83 33.06 3.63
CA CYS A 435 3.20 34.25 4.37
C CYS A 435 3.93 35.25 3.47
N GLY A 436 3.63 36.55 3.61
CA GLY A 436 4.28 37.65 2.90
C GLY A 436 4.46 38.87 3.79
N LYS A 437 5.38 39.78 3.42
CA LYS A 437 5.57 41.05 4.14
C LYS A 437 4.38 41.99 3.91
N ALA A 438 3.95 42.68 4.96
CA ALA A 438 2.93 43.73 4.83
C ALA A 438 3.41 44.82 3.85
N GLN A 439 2.55 45.21 2.90
CA GLN A 439 2.84 46.36 2.04
C GLN A 439 2.77 47.63 2.88
N GLY A 440 3.90 48.30 3.07
CA GLY A 440 3.93 49.64 3.66
C GLY A 440 3.24 50.63 2.73
N LEU A 441 2.25 51.37 3.23
CA LEU A 441 1.66 52.53 2.57
C LEU A 441 2.74 53.63 2.45
N SER A 442 3.51 53.65 1.35
CA SER A 442 4.31 54.82 1.01
C SER A 442 3.46 55.81 0.22
N THR A 443 2.93 56.83 0.91
CA THR A 443 2.41 58.05 0.31
C THR A 443 3.55 58.82 -0.36
N LYS A 444 3.72 58.69 -1.69
CA LYS A 444 4.32 59.75 -2.51
C LYS A 444 3.63 59.84 -3.88
N THR A 445 3.05 61.01 -4.09
CA THR A 445 2.48 61.60 -5.30
C THR A 445 3.55 61.76 -6.39
N ASN A 446 3.27 61.29 -7.62
CA ASN A 446 3.33 62.05 -8.90
C ASN A 446 3.80 61.26 -10.15
N LEU A 447 2.89 61.31 -11.14
CA LEU A 447 3.01 61.31 -12.62
C LEU A 447 3.34 60.01 -13.42
N PRO A 448 2.63 59.76 -14.55
CA PRO A 448 2.74 58.52 -15.32
C PRO A 448 3.72 58.63 -16.49
N SER A 449 4.47 57.56 -16.76
CA SER A 449 5.14 57.33 -18.05
C SER A 449 4.79 55.94 -18.58
N HIS A 450 4.56 55.90 -19.90
CA HIS A 450 4.04 54.79 -20.67
C HIS A 450 5.09 53.71 -20.96
N GLU A 451 4.58 52.47 -21.04
CA GLU A 451 5.07 51.29 -21.77
C GLU A 451 6.31 50.51 -21.27
N SER A 452 6.06 49.35 -20.65
CA SER A 452 6.33 48.03 -21.25
C SER A 452 5.95 46.88 -20.31
N SER A 453 5.54 45.78 -20.92
CA SER A 453 5.05 44.52 -20.35
C SER A 453 6.00 43.81 -19.37
N ASN A 454 5.41 43.09 -18.40
CA ASN A 454 6.01 42.09 -17.52
C ASN A 454 7.01 42.59 -16.45
N SER A 455 6.47 43.10 -15.35
CA SER A 455 7.12 42.93 -14.05
C SER A 455 6.10 42.92 -12.92
N ASP A 456 5.59 41.73 -12.58
CA ASP A 456 5.00 41.50 -11.26
C ASP A 456 6.07 41.84 -10.22
N SER A 457 5.85 42.91 -9.46
CA SER A 457 6.57 43.20 -8.22
C SER A 457 6.17 42.17 -7.15
N LYS A 458 6.62 40.92 -7.31
CA LYS A 458 6.33 39.82 -6.37
C LYS A 458 6.97 40.13 -5.02
N CYS A 459 6.15 40.59 -4.08
CA CYS A 459 6.39 40.40 -2.66
C CYS A 459 6.72 38.90 -2.46
N LYS A 460 7.89 38.57 -1.89
CA LYS A 460 8.35 37.19 -1.73
C LYS A 460 7.42 36.46 -0.75
N THR A 461 6.35 35.86 -1.26
CA THR A 461 5.45 34.99 -0.51
C THR A 461 6.12 33.63 -0.30
N GLN A 462 6.16 33.15 0.94
CA GLN A 462 6.76 31.89 1.34
C GLN A 462 5.68 30.93 1.84
N LEU A 463 5.67 29.69 1.33
CA LEU A 463 4.85 28.60 1.86
C LEU A 463 5.44 28.15 3.22
N LEU A 464 4.60 28.11 4.25
CA LEU A 464 5.02 27.76 5.61
C LEU A 464 4.44 26.44 6.10
N TYR A 465 3.16 26.18 5.82
CA TYR A 465 2.48 24.99 6.31
C TYR A 465 1.57 24.41 5.22
N TYR A 466 1.30 23.12 5.32
CA TYR A 466 0.32 22.46 4.47
C TYR A 466 -0.41 21.34 5.23
N VAL A 467 -1.62 21.03 4.79
CA VAL A 467 -2.34 19.82 5.17
C VAL A 467 -3.26 19.43 4.04
N ASN A 468 -3.63 18.16 3.98
CA ASN A 468 -4.46 17.64 2.92
C ASN A 468 -5.65 16.87 3.48
N LEU A 469 -6.73 16.83 2.72
CA LEU A 469 -7.91 16.04 3.01
C LEU A 469 -8.40 15.35 1.74
N LEU A 470 -8.55 14.03 1.76
CA LEU A 470 -9.21 13.31 0.67
C LEU A 470 -10.70 13.64 0.67
N LEU A 471 -11.19 14.16 -0.45
CA LEU A 471 -12.59 14.57 -0.57
C LEU A 471 -13.55 13.37 -0.64
N ILE A 472 -13.07 12.26 -1.18
CA ILE A 472 -13.78 10.98 -1.23
C ILE A 472 -13.06 10.02 -0.28
N ASP A 473 -13.77 9.44 0.67
CA ASP A 473 -13.19 8.52 1.66
C ASP A 473 -12.95 7.10 1.08
N HIS A 474 -12.43 6.20 1.91
CA HIS A 474 -12.14 4.82 1.53
C HIS A 474 -13.40 4.00 1.18
N ARG A 475 -14.58 4.49 1.55
CA ARG A 475 -15.90 3.89 1.24
C ARG A 475 -16.57 4.52 0.01
N PHE A 476 -15.83 5.31 -0.76
CA PHE A 476 -16.37 6.00 -1.94
C PHE A 476 -17.47 7.03 -1.56
N LEU A 477 -17.46 7.56 -0.33
CA LEU A 477 -18.38 8.60 0.11
C LEU A 477 -17.71 9.98 0.08
N LEU A 478 -18.47 11.00 -0.34
CA LEU A 478 -18.03 12.39 -0.26
C LEU A 478 -18.01 12.85 1.20
N ARG A 479 -16.86 13.34 1.66
CA ARG A 479 -16.70 13.90 3.00
C ARG A 479 -17.56 15.15 3.19
N SER A 480 -18.10 15.30 4.39
CA SER A 480 -18.96 16.42 4.77
C SER A 480 -18.76 16.78 6.24
N GLY A 481 -19.16 17.99 6.63
CA GLY A 481 -19.09 18.44 8.02
C GLY A 481 -17.80 19.17 8.39
N GLU A 482 -17.48 19.16 9.68
CA GLU A 482 -16.45 20.00 10.29
C GLU A 482 -15.15 19.22 10.48
N TYR A 483 -14.02 19.86 10.20
CA TYR A 483 -12.69 19.27 10.36
C TYR A 483 -11.74 20.26 11.03
N VAL A 484 -10.95 19.74 11.97
CA VAL A 484 -9.79 20.42 12.54
C VAL A 484 -8.56 19.62 12.13
N LEU A 485 -7.76 20.18 11.23
CA LEU A 485 -6.64 19.48 10.61
C LEU A 485 -5.32 20.07 11.10
N HIS A 486 -4.49 19.24 11.72
CA HIS A 486 -3.19 19.62 12.23
C HIS A 486 -2.16 19.60 11.09
N MET A 487 -1.47 20.72 10.89
CA MET A 487 -0.70 21.01 9.69
C MET A 487 0.78 20.63 9.82
N TRP A 488 1.37 20.27 8.69
CA TRP A 488 2.79 20.01 8.55
C TRP A 488 3.53 21.31 8.25
N LYS A 489 4.66 21.52 8.92
CA LYS A 489 5.55 22.64 8.64
C LYS A 489 6.44 22.32 7.43
N ILE A 490 6.57 23.26 6.51
CA ILE A 490 7.56 23.18 5.43
C ILE A 490 8.96 23.42 6.01
N PRO A 491 9.94 22.53 5.77
CA PRO A 491 11.29 22.70 6.24
C PRO A 491 11.92 24.02 5.72
N GLY A 492 12.68 24.69 6.58
CA GLY A 492 13.39 25.92 6.25
C GLY A 492 14.53 25.74 5.24
N LYS A 493 15.10 26.85 4.74
CA LYS A 493 16.32 26.79 3.93
C LYS A 493 17.48 26.23 4.77
N GLY A 494 17.99 25.05 4.40
CA GLY A 494 19.07 24.36 5.11
C GLY A 494 18.65 23.15 5.95
N GLU A 495 17.34 22.88 6.08
CA GLU A 495 16.81 21.63 6.63
C GLU A 495 16.70 20.56 5.53
N GLU A 496 16.77 19.27 5.87
CA GLU A 496 16.71 18.16 4.88
C GLU A 496 15.39 18.21 4.07
N GLN A 497 15.48 18.53 2.77
CA GLN A 497 14.32 18.74 1.87
C GLN A 497 13.84 17.47 1.16
N GLY A 498 14.29 16.28 1.59
CA GLY A 498 14.25 15.06 0.77
C GLY A 498 12.89 14.70 0.15
N SER A 499 11.88 14.39 0.97
CA SER A 499 10.62 13.76 0.54
C SER A 499 9.46 14.74 0.27
N ILE A 500 9.74 16.05 0.18
CA ILE A 500 8.70 17.10 0.18
C ILE A 500 7.59 16.88 -0.88
N ASN A 501 7.94 16.38 -2.06
CA ASN A 501 6.94 16.15 -3.12
C ASN A 501 5.98 15.00 -2.80
N ALA A 502 6.48 13.92 -2.19
CA ALA A 502 5.62 12.82 -1.74
C ALA A 502 4.79 13.27 -0.54
N ASP A 503 5.44 13.92 0.43
CA ASP A 503 4.80 14.33 1.70
C ASP A 503 3.64 15.29 1.46
N LYS A 504 3.72 16.14 0.42
CA LYS A 504 2.63 17.01 -0.01
C LYS A 504 1.40 16.29 -0.56
N LEU A 505 1.47 14.99 -0.83
CA LEU A 505 0.35 14.17 -1.33
C LEU A 505 -0.30 13.31 -0.24
N THR A 506 0.31 13.20 0.96
CA THR A 506 -0.28 12.41 2.06
C THR A 506 -1.55 13.07 2.59
N SER A 507 -2.56 12.28 2.93
CA SER A 507 -3.76 12.72 3.64
C SER A 507 -3.59 12.71 5.17
N ALA A 508 -2.47 12.19 5.67
CA ALA A 508 -2.18 12.18 7.10
C ALA A 508 -2.05 13.59 7.65
N THR A 509 -2.61 13.84 8.82
CA THR A 509 -2.40 15.08 9.59
C THR A 509 -1.25 14.93 10.55
N ASN A 510 -0.70 16.06 11.00
CA ASN A 510 0.38 16.04 11.98
C ASN A 510 -0.11 15.45 13.32
N PRO A 511 0.52 14.37 13.85
CA PRO A 511 0.10 13.78 15.12
C PRO A 511 0.46 14.64 16.34
N ASP A 512 1.39 15.58 16.23
CA ASP A 512 1.76 16.51 17.31
C ASP A 512 0.72 17.65 17.44
N LYS A 513 -0.40 17.36 18.10
CA LYS A 513 -1.52 18.31 18.26
C LYS A 513 -1.19 19.52 19.14
N GLU A 514 -0.19 19.40 20.01
CA GLU A 514 0.17 20.46 20.97
C GLU A 514 1.00 21.56 20.32
N ASN A 515 1.93 21.21 19.42
CA ASN A 515 2.87 22.16 18.85
C ASN A 515 2.62 22.50 17.37
N SER A 516 1.68 21.81 16.71
CA SER A 516 1.37 22.07 15.30
C SER A 516 0.25 23.10 15.11
N MET A 517 0.37 23.89 14.04
CA MET A 517 -0.72 24.78 13.61
C MET A 517 -1.93 23.94 13.20
N ALA A 518 -3.13 24.35 13.59
CA ALA A 518 -4.37 23.70 13.17
C ALA A 518 -5.16 24.62 12.22
N ILE A 519 -5.83 24.04 11.22
CA ILE A 519 -6.80 24.72 10.38
C ILE A 519 -8.19 24.13 10.57
N SER A 520 -9.16 25.00 10.83
CA SER A 520 -10.56 24.65 10.99
C SER A 520 -11.32 24.93 9.69
N ILE A 521 -11.97 23.89 9.14
CA ILE A 521 -12.77 23.99 7.90
C ILE A 521 -14.15 23.34 8.04
N VAL A 522 -15.07 23.74 7.16
CA VAL A 522 -16.40 23.12 7.03
C VAL A 522 -16.68 22.77 5.57
N LEU A 523 -16.99 21.51 5.33
CA LEU A 523 -17.55 21.01 4.08
C LEU A 523 -19.09 21.04 4.15
N ASP A 524 -19.75 21.23 3.00
CA ASP A 524 -21.22 21.20 2.93
C ASP A 524 -21.78 19.89 3.54
N LYS A 525 -22.81 20.01 4.38
CA LYS A 525 -23.60 18.87 4.90
C LYS A 525 -24.78 18.61 3.96
N TYR A 526 -25.08 17.34 3.72
CA TYR A 526 -26.14 16.89 2.81
C TYR A 526 -27.20 16.09 3.56
N CYS A 527 -28.42 16.04 3.03
CA CYS A 527 -29.54 15.30 3.65
C CYS A 527 -29.29 13.78 3.67
N HIS A 528 -28.57 13.27 2.67
CA HIS A 528 -28.19 11.88 2.55
C HIS A 528 -26.70 11.79 2.17
N PRO A 529 -26.01 10.68 2.52
CA PRO A 529 -24.65 10.42 2.06
C PRO A 529 -24.57 10.51 0.52
N ILE A 530 -23.51 11.17 0.03
CA ILE A 530 -23.22 11.25 -1.40
C ILE A 530 -22.14 10.22 -1.72
N ALA A 531 -22.42 9.34 -2.67
CA ALA A 531 -21.58 8.21 -3.02
C ALA A 531 -21.06 8.34 -4.46
N LEU A 532 -19.77 8.10 -4.66
CA LEU A 532 -19.16 7.94 -5.97
C LEU A 532 -19.59 6.58 -6.57
N PRO A 533 -20.34 6.57 -7.69
CA PRO A 533 -20.73 5.31 -8.33
C PRO A 533 -19.54 4.60 -8.99
N LYS A 534 -19.57 3.27 -9.04
CA LYS A 534 -18.50 2.48 -9.68
C LYS A 534 -18.47 2.61 -11.21
N HIS A 535 -19.64 2.53 -11.83
CA HIS A 535 -19.79 2.66 -13.27
C HIS A 535 -21.21 3.12 -13.61
N ARG A 536 -21.38 3.57 -14.86
CA ARG A 536 -22.69 3.79 -15.49
C ARG A 536 -23.00 2.58 -16.35
N ILE A 537 -24.21 2.02 -16.27
CA ILE A 537 -24.63 0.97 -17.21
C ILE A 537 -24.87 1.65 -18.56
N MET A 538 -23.83 1.76 -19.37
CA MET A 538 -23.96 2.27 -20.73
C MET A 538 -24.27 1.11 -21.68
N SER A 539 -25.47 1.12 -22.26
CA SER A 539 -25.64 0.54 -23.60
C SER A 539 -24.84 1.41 -24.55
N ASP A 540 -24.02 0.84 -25.42
CA ASP A 540 -23.19 1.57 -26.38
C ASP A 540 -24.11 2.28 -27.40
N PRO A 541 -24.50 3.56 -27.23
CA PRO A 541 -25.54 4.16 -28.07
C PRO A 541 -24.93 4.68 -29.38
N GLN A 542 -23.61 4.64 -29.52
CA GLN A 542 -22.88 5.02 -30.71
C GLN A 542 -21.62 4.16 -30.82
N GLY A 543 -21.81 2.98 -31.42
CA GLY A 543 -20.74 2.39 -32.21
C GLY A 543 -20.20 3.45 -33.16
N ASP A 544 -18.96 3.86 -32.89
CA ASP A 544 -17.95 4.18 -33.89
C ASP A 544 -18.44 5.05 -35.07
N ARG A 545 -18.93 6.27 -34.79
CA ARG A 545 -19.19 7.24 -35.86
C ARG A 545 -17.86 7.80 -36.39
N THR A 546 -17.48 7.31 -37.58
CA THR A 546 -16.43 7.83 -38.48
C THR A 546 -15.08 8.08 -37.80
N ARG A 547 -14.28 7.01 -37.71
CA ARG A 547 -12.85 7.11 -37.40
C ARG A 547 -12.20 8.03 -38.44
N ALA A 548 -11.77 9.22 -38.01
CA ALA A 548 -10.93 10.05 -38.86
C ALA A 548 -9.61 9.30 -39.08
N GLU A 549 -9.27 9.00 -40.33
CA GLU A 549 -7.95 8.45 -40.64
C GLU A 549 -6.88 9.42 -40.17
N MET A 550 -5.94 8.93 -39.35
CA MET A 550 -4.84 9.73 -38.86
C MET A 550 -3.88 10.06 -40.02
N PRO A 551 -3.65 11.36 -40.32
CA PRO A 551 -2.66 11.76 -41.31
C PRO A 551 -1.26 11.25 -40.94
N ASN A 552 -0.47 10.85 -41.93
CA ASN A 552 0.87 10.29 -41.71
C ASN A 552 1.81 11.22 -40.92
N GLN A 553 1.68 12.54 -41.11
CA GLN A 553 2.47 13.52 -40.35
C GLN A 553 2.14 13.49 -38.86
N LEU A 554 0.84 13.41 -38.51
CA LEU A 554 0.41 13.31 -37.11
C LEU A 554 0.76 11.96 -36.50
N ARG A 555 0.75 10.87 -37.30
CA ARG A 555 1.25 9.56 -36.87
C ARG A 555 2.72 9.61 -36.48
N LYS A 556 3.56 10.21 -37.32
CA LYS A 556 4.98 10.37 -37.04
C LYS A 556 5.22 11.21 -35.78
N GLN A 557 4.48 12.30 -35.61
CA GLN A 557 4.54 13.12 -34.39
C GLN A 557 4.12 12.33 -33.15
N LEU A 558 3.05 11.53 -33.23
CA LEU A 558 2.61 10.68 -32.13
C LEU A 558 3.69 9.65 -31.74
N GLU A 559 4.32 9.01 -32.73
CA GLU A 559 5.42 8.06 -32.50
C GLU A 559 6.64 8.73 -31.84
N GLU A 560 7.01 9.94 -32.30
CA GLU A 560 8.08 10.75 -31.69
C GLU A 560 7.75 11.08 -30.23
N ILE A 561 6.51 11.52 -29.96
CA ILE A 561 6.03 11.79 -28.59
C ILE A 561 6.10 10.53 -27.74
N ILE A 562 5.66 9.37 -28.24
CA ILE A 562 5.72 8.10 -27.50
C ILE A 562 7.16 7.70 -27.18
N ALA A 563 8.09 7.95 -28.09
CA ALA A 563 9.51 7.58 -27.95
C ALA A 563 10.32 8.47 -26.99
N THR A 564 9.84 9.67 -26.62
CA THR A 564 10.60 10.56 -25.71
C THR A 564 10.83 9.94 -24.33
N ASP A 565 11.86 10.42 -23.64
CA ASP A 565 12.11 10.06 -22.25
C ASP A 565 10.90 10.35 -21.32
N PRO A 566 10.62 9.53 -20.30
CA PRO A 566 9.55 9.77 -19.32
C PRO A 566 9.60 11.12 -18.60
N LEU A 567 10.79 11.71 -18.41
CA LEU A 567 10.97 13.01 -17.76
C LEU A 567 10.74 14.19 -18.72
N ASN A 568 10.57 13.93 -20.02
CA ASN A 568 10.24 14.98 -20.98
C ASN A 568 8.79 15.47 -20.75
N PRO A 569 8.59 16.74 -20.37
CA PRO A 569 7.24 17.25 -20.12
C PRO A 569 6.43 17.34 -21.41
N LEU A 570 5.20 16.83 -21.40
CA LEU A 570 4.28 16.94 -22.53
C LEU A 570 3.73 18.36 -22.64
N SER A 571 3.80 18.93 -23.84
CA SER A 571 3.13 20.20 -24.16
C SER A 571 1.60 20.04 -24.15
N PRO A 572 0.83 21.13 -23.99
CA PRO A 572 -0.63 21.09 -24.14
C PRO A 572 -1.09 20.46 -25.46
N GLU A 573 -0.36 20.75 -26.54
CA GLU A 573 -0.61 20.22 -27.89
C GLU A 573 -0.36 18.71 -27.96
N ASP A 574 0.72 18.22 -27.34
CA ASP A 574 1.01 16.78 -27.26
C ASP A 574 -0.13 16.04 -26.52
N LYS A 575 -0.59 16.61 -25.41
CA LYS A 575 -1.69 16.03 -24.61
C LYS A 575 -2.99 15.99 -25.40
N GLU A 576 -3.30 17.05 -26.15
CA GLU A 576 -4.47 17.09 -27.01
C GLU A 576 -4.38 16.05 -28.13
N LEU A 577 -3.22 15.93 -28.80
CA LEU A 577 -2.98 14.94 -29.85
C LEU A 577 -3.14 13.50 -29.33
N LEU A 578 -2.50 13.18 -28.20
CA LEU A 578 -2.58 11.88 -27.52
C LEU A 578 -4.03 11.51 -27.20
N TRP A 579 -4.80 12.45 -26.66
CA TRP A 579 -6.20 12.22 -26.29
C TRP A 579 -7.14 12.13 -27.51
N HIS A 580 -6.92 12.98 -28.52
CA HIS A 580 -7.68 12.95 -29.77
C HIS A 580 -7.56 11.59 -30.45
N PHE A 581 -6.34 11.07 -30.55
CA PHE A 581 -6.02 9.77 -31.15
C PHE A 581 -5.80 8.64 -30.14
N ARG A 582 -6.44 8.70 -28.97
CA ARG A 582 -6.30 7.71 -27.88
C ARG A 582 -6.45 6.25 -28.28
N TYR A 583 -7.30 5.93 -29.27
CA TYR A 583 -7.47 4.57 -29.77
C TYR A 583 -6.29 4.06 -30.61
N GLU A 584 -5.53 4.96 -31.23
CA GLU A 584 -4.25 4.61 -31.86
C GLU A 584 -3.16 4.52 -30.79
N SER A 585 -3.12 5.47 -29.84
CA SER A 585 -2.17 5.46 -28.72
C SER A 585 -2.21 4.18 -27.90
N ILE A 586 -3.41 3.67 -27.55
CA ILE A 586 -3.56 2.46 -26.72
C ILE A 586 -3.06 1.17 -27.41
N LYS A 587 -2.83 1.20 -28.73
CA LYS A 587 -2.19 0.07 -29.45
C LYS A 587 -0.69 -0.03 -29.16
N HIS A 588 -0.11 0.95 -28.50
CA HIS A 588 1.31 0.99 -28.15
C HIS A 588 1.45 0.99 -26.61
N PRO A 589 1.95 -0.08 -25.98
CA PRO A 589 2.10 -0.13 -24.51
C PRO A 589 2.88 1.06 -23.94
N LYS A 590 3.96 1.48 -24.61
CA LYS A 590 4.79 2.63 -24.20
C LYS A 590 4.04 3.98 -24.18
N ALA A 591 2.90 4.08 -24.84
CA ALA A 591 2.10 5.31 -24.86
C ALA A 591 1.25 5.49 -23.60
N TYR A 592 1.01 4.43 -22.80
CA TYR A 592 0.05 4.45 -21.69
C TYR A 592 0.30 5.57 -20.68
N PRO A 593 1.51 5.75 -20.12
CA PRO A 593 1.76 6.83 -19.15
C PRO A 593 1.51 8.22 -19.75
N LYS A 594 1.93 8.46 -20.99
CA LYS A 594 1.75 9.74 -21.69
C LYS A 594 0.27 10.01 -22.01
N LEU A 595 -0.44 9.00 -22.47
CA LEU A 595 -1.89 9.08 -22.69
C LEU A 595 -2.63 9.37 -21.39
N LEU A 596 -2.33 8.64 -20.31
CA LEU A 596 -3.03 8.76 -19.03
C LEU A 596 -2.72 10.08 -18.31
N SER A 597 -1.50 10.61 -18.45
CA SER A 597 -1.15 11.96 -17.96
C SER A 597 -1.78 13.09 -18.78
N SER A 598 -2.35 12.79 -19.95
CA SER A 598 -3.12 13.71 -20.79
C SER A 598 -4.60 13.77 -20.41
N VAL A 599 -5.07 12.83 -19.58
CA VAL A 599 -6.47 12.76 -19.15
C VAL A 599 -6.81 13.96 -18.25
N LYS A 600 -7.96 14.59 -18.51
CA LYS A 600 -8.53 15.63 -17.65
C LYS A 600 -9.37 14.97 -16.56
N TRP A 601 -8.73 14.60 -15.43
CA TRP A 601 -9.37 13.82 -14.37
C TRP A 601 -10.50 14.57 -13.65
N GLY A 602 -10.50 15.91 -13.68
CA GLY A 602 -11.59 16.75 -13.17
C GLY A 602 -12.79 16.89 -14.12
N GLN A 603 -13.04 15.92 -15.01
CA GLN A 603 -14.19 15.89 -15.92
C GLN A 603 -14.73 14.48 -16.02
N GLN A 604 -15.89 14.21 -15.42
CA GLN A 604 -16.36 12.85 -15.25
C GLN A 604 -16.66 12.13 -16.58
N GLU A 605 -17.12 12.86 -17.59
CA GLU A 605 -17.38 12.27 -18.91
C GLU A 605 -16.09 11.79 -19.60
N ILE A 606 -14.97 12.48 -19.37
CA ILE A 606 -13.65 12.08 -19.89
C ILE A 606 -13.13 10.86 -19.13
N VAL A 607 -13.22 10.87 -17.80
CA VAL A 607 -12.82 9.73 -16.95
C VAL A 607 -13.60 8.47 -17.32
N ALA A 608 -14.91 8.57 -17.52
CA ALA A 608 -15.74 7.45 -17.95
C ALA A 608 -15.27 6.86 -19.30
N LYS A 609 -14.91 7.71 -20.27
CA LYS A 609 -14.34 7.28 -21.56
C LYS A 609 -12.96 6.64 -21.39
N THR A 610 -12.14 7.14 -20.47
CA THR A 610 -10.85 6.52 -20.14
C THR A 610 -11.05 5.10 -19.63
N TYR A 611 -11.96 4.87 -18.68
CA TYR A 611 -12.24 3.53 -18.18
C TYR A 611 -12.79 2.59 -19.26
N GLN A 612 -13.60 3.10 -20.19
CA GLN A 612 -14.03 2.32 -21.36
C GLN A 612 -12.86 1.95 -22.28
N LEU A 613 -11.88 2.84 -22.44
CA LEU A 613 -10.64 2.53 -23.15
C LEU A 613 -9.84 1.45 -22.41
N LEU A 614 -9.67 1.60 -21.10
CA LEU A 614 -8.90 0.67 -20.26
C LEU A 614 -9.59 -0.70 -20.11
N ALA A 615 -10.89 -0.80 -20.34
CA ALA A 615 -11.58 -2.07 -20.45
C ALA A 615 -11.15 -2.88 -21.70
N LYS A 616 -10.63 -2.21 -22.74
CA LYS A 616 -10.09 -2.79 -23.98
C LYS A 616 -8.56 -2.76 -23.98
N LYS A 617 -7.97 -3.22 -22.88
CA LYS A 617 -6.51 -3.19 -22.64
C LYS A 617 -5.80 -4.47 -23.09
N GLU A 618 -6.36 -5.22 -24.05
CA GLU A 618 -5.82 -6.52 -24.45
C GLU A 618 -4.36 -6.42 -24.91
N VAL A 619 -4.00 -5.32 -25.58
CA VAL A 619 -2.63 -5.05 -26.02
C VAL A 619 -1.67 -4.89 -24.84
N TRP A 620 -2.07 -4.17 -23.79
CA TRP A 620 -1.27 -4.06 -22.57
C TRP A 620 -1.15 -5.39 -21.84
N ASP A 621 -2.26 -6.13 -21.71
CA ASP A 621 -2.26 -7.40 -20.99
C ASP A 621 -1.36 -8.44 -21.70
N GLN A 622 -1.37 -8.47 -23.04
CA GLN A 622 -0.57 -9.39 -23.85
C GLN A 622 0.89 -8.96 -24.07
N SER A 623 1.26 -7.70 -23.84
CA SER A 623 2.64 -7.24 -24.04
C SER A 623 3.63 -7.95 -23.12
N THR A 624 4.91 -7.93 -23.44
CA THR A 624 5.95 -8.30 -22.46
C THR A 624 5.90 -7.33 -21.28
N LEU A 625 6.24 -7.80 -20.08
CA LEU A 625 6.36 -6.94 -18.90
C LEU A 625 7.55 -5.99 -19.09
N ASP A 626 7.26 -4.69 -19.05
CA ASP A 626 8.27 -3.64 -18.92
C ASP A 626 8.13 -3.05 -17.50
N VAL A 627 9.10 -3.36 -16.64
CA VAL A 627 9.08 -2.95 -15.24
C VAL A 627 9.16 -1.42 -15.13
N GLY A 628 9.98 -0.76 -15.95
CA GLY A 628 10.12 0.70 -15.93
C GLY A 628 8.80 1.40 -16.26
N LEU A 629 8.12 0.94 -17.32
CA LEU A 629 6.82 1.44 -17.73
C LEU A 629 5.74 1.23 -16.66
N THR A 630 5.75 0.04 -16.04
CA THR A 630 4.77 -0.33 -15.01
C THR A 630 5.00 0.48 -13.73
N MET A 631 6.25 0.67 -13.33
CA MET A 631 6.64 1.50 -12.18
C MET A 631 6.29 2.98 -12.40
N GLN A 632 6.36 3.48 -13.64
CA GLN A 632 5.92 4.85 -13.95
C GLN A 632 4.43 5.04 -13.63
N LEU A 633 3.56 4.07 -13.94
CA LEU A 633 2.14 4.14 -13.60
C LEU A 633 1.85 4.03 -12.09
N LEU A 634 2.88 3.73 -11.28
CA LEU A 634 2.82 3.71 -9.82
C LEU A 634 3.47 4.94 -9.17
N ASP A 635 3.97 5.89 -9.95
CA ASP A 635 4.58 7.12 -9.45
C ASP A 635 3.53 8.12 -8.90
N CYS A 636 4.00 9.30 -8.46
CA CYS A 636 3.17 10.35 -7.88
C CYS A 636 2.25 11.09 -8.88
N ASN A 637 2.41 10.88 -10.18
CA ASN A 637 1.57 11.50 -11.21
C ASN A 637 0.23 10.78 -11.36
N PHE A 638 0.16 9.51 -10.95
CA PHE A 638 -1.02 8.67 -11.15
C PHE A 638 -1.63 8.26 -9.80
N SER A 639 -2.73 8.91 -9.42
CA SER A 639 -3.53 8.55 -8.23
C SER A 639 -4.75 7.69 -8.54
N ASP A 640 -5.06 7.48 -9.81
CA ASP A 640 -6.25 6.72 -10.22
C ASP A 640 -6.13 5.23 -9.87
N GLU A 641 -7.13 4.71 -9.15
CA GLU A 641 -7.14 3.33 -8.67
C GLU A 641 -7.09 2.30 -9.80
N ASN A 642 -7.80 2.53 -10.92
CA ASN A 642 -7.84 1.57 -12.03
C ASN A 642 -6.52 1.54 -12.79
N VAL A 643 -5.89 2.70 -13.01
CA VAL A 643 -4.55 2.80 -13.60
C VAL A 643 -3.53 2.05 -12.74
N ARG A 644 -3.51 2.32 -11.43
CA ARG A 644 -2.56 1.67 -10.51
C ARG A 644 -2.81 0.18 -10.38
N ALA A 645 -4.07 -0.25 -10.30
CA ALA A 645 -4.43 -1.66 -10.26
C ALA A 645 -4.03 -2.41 -11.55
N MET A 646 -4.15 -1.76 -12.72
CA MET A 646 -3.66 -2.31 -13.98
C MET A 646 -2.14 -2.51 -13.96
N ALA A 647 -1.39 -1.55 -13.44
CA ALA A 647 0.05 -1.66 -13.32
C ALA A 647 0.44 -2.82 -12.38
N VAL A 648 -0.18 -2.89 -11.19
CA VAL A 648 0.07 -3.98 -10.24
C VAL A 648 -0.31 -5.35 -10.82
N GLN A 649 -1.42 -5.46 -11.57
CA GLN A 649 -1.79 -6.71 -12.25
C GLN A 649 -0.69 -7.18 -13.21
N LYS A 650 0.01 -6.26 -13.88
CA LYS A 650 1.17 -6.60 -14.73
C LYS A 650 2.36 -7.09 -13.89
N LEU A 651 2.61 -6.47 -12.73
CA LEU A 651 3.66 -6.88 -11.78
C LEU A 651 3.45 -8.26 -11.16
N GLU A 652 2.22 -8.80 -11.14
CA GLU A 652 1.98 -10.17 -10.66
C GLU A 652 2.73 -11.23 -11.50
N SER A 653 3.17 -10.90 -12.72
CA SER A 653 4.03 -11.75 -13.54
C SER A 653 5.54 -11.61 -13.27
N LEU A 654 5.95 -10.69 -12.39
CA LEU A 654 7.35 -10.43 -12.06
C LEU A 654 7.92 -11.54 -11.17
N GLU A 655 9.06 -12.10 -11.56
CA GLU A 655 9.75 -13.16 -10.82
C GLU A 655 10.21 -12.69 -9.44
N ASP A 656 10.36 -13.63 -8.49
CA ASP A 656 10.73 -13.32 -7.09
C ASP A 656 12.05 -12.56 -6.99
N ASP A 657 13.03 -12.93 -7.81
CA ASP A 657 14.35 -12.29 -7.85
C ASP A 657 14.23 -10.83 -8.32
N ASP A 658 13.47 -10.57 -9.39
CA ASP A 658 13.25 -9.20 -9.86
C ASP A 658 12.38 -8.38 -8.89
N VAL A 659 11.41 -9.00 -8.19
CA VAL A 659 10.69 -8.32 -7.11
C VAL A 659 11.66 -7.83 -6.04
N LEU A 660 12.65 -8.63 -5.62
CA LEU A 660 13.69 -8.18 -4.69
C LEU A 660 14.51 -7.03 -5.25
N HIS A 661 14.85 -7.05 -6.55
CA HIS A 661 15.59 -5.97 -7.22
C HIS A 661 14.85 -4.64 -7.21
N TYR A 662 13.52 -4.63 -7.19
CA TYR A 662 12.70 -3.40 -7.21
C TYR A 662 11.91 -3.16 -5.91
N LEU A 663 12.10 -4.00 -4.88
CA LEU A 663 11.29 -3.98 -3.66
C LEU A 663 11.36 -2.63 -2.95
N LEU A 664 12.52 -1.97 -2.94
CA LEU A 664 12.68 -0.64 -2.36
C LEU A 664 11.74 0.37 -3.03
N GLN A 665 11.74 0.43 -4.36
CA GLN A 665 10.88 1.35 -5.13
C GLN A 665 9.40 1.02 -4.95
N LEU A 666 9.05 -0.27 -4.90
CA LEU A 666 7.67 -0.72 -4.67
C LEU A 666 7.16 -0.30 -3.29
N VAL A 667 7.97 -0.45 -2.24
CA VAL A 667 7.64 0.04 -0.89
C VAL A 667 7.49 1.56 -0.87
N GLN A 668 8.35 2.30 -1.58
CA GLN A 668 8.23 3.77 -1.67
C GLN A 668 6.97 4.19 -2.46
N ALA A 669 6.60 3.46 -3.50
CA ALA A 669 5.41 3.77 -4.32
C ALA A 669 4.09 3.65 -3.53
N VAL A 670 4.07 2.89 -2.43
CA VAL A 670 2.92 2.85 -1.50
C VAL A 670 2.60 4.22 -0.91
N LYS A 671 3.58 5.14 -0.81
CA LYS A 671 3.35 6.53 -0.35
C LYS A 671 2.40 7.30 -1.27
N PHE A 672 2.29 6.91 -2.54
CA PHE A 672 1.45 7.58 -3.54
C PHE A 672 0.04 6.98 -3.65
N GLU A 673 -0.24 5.89 -2.93
CA GLU A 673 -1.60 5.37 -2.85
C GLU A 673 -2.51 6.39 -2.17
N PRO A 674 -3.74 6.65 -2.65
CA PRO A 674 -4.64 7.53 -1.93
C PRO A 674 -5.08 6.93 -0.59
N TYR A 675 -5.28 5.61 -0.54
CA TYR A 675 -5.81 4.88 0.62
C TYR A 675 -4.82 3.83 1.13
N HIS A 676 -4.97 3.40 2.38
CA HIS A 676 -4.15 2.34 3.00
C HIS A 676 -4.34 0.98 2.31
N ASP A 677 -5.57 0.63 1.97
CA ASP A 677 -5.87 -0.56 1.18
C ASP A 677 -5.79 -0.27 -0.32
N SER A 678 -4.82 -0.89 -0.99
CA SER A 678 -4.58 -0.72 -2.42
C SER A 678 -4.12 -2.02 -3.06
N ALA A 679 -4.16 -2.07 -4.39
CA ALA A 679 -3.62 -3.19 -5.16
C ALA A 679 -2.14 -3.43 -4.83
N LEU A 680 -1.34 -2.36 -4.71
CA LEU A 680 0.09 -2.45 -4.43
C LEU A 680 0.37 -2.97 -3.01
N ALA A 681 -0.38 -2.50 -2.00
CA ALA A 681 -0.27 -2.99 -0.63
C ALA A 681 -0.57 -4.50 -0.56
N ARG A 682 -1.63 -4.95 -1.25
CA ARG A 682 -1.98 -6.37 -1.36
C ARG A 682 -0.93 -7.17 -2.09
N PHE A 683 -0.35 -6.65 -3.18
CA PHE A 683 0.75 -7.29 -3.90
C PHE A 683 1.96 -7.53 -2.97
N LEU A 684 2.43 -6.50 -2.27
CA LEU A 684 3.56 -6.62 -1.35
C LEU A 684 3.29 -7.66 -0.25
N LEU A 685 2.09 -7.64 0.33
CA LEU A 685 1.66 -8.62 1.33
C LEU A 685 1.73 -10.05 0.78
N LYS A 686 1.15 -10.30 -0.40
CA LYS A 686 1.17 -11.64 -1.02
C LYS A 686 2.59 -12.11 -1.30
N ARG A 687 3.43 -11.28 -1.94
CA ARG A 687 4.80 -11.65 -2.30
C ARG A 687 5.66 -11.92 -1.05
N GLY A 688 5.49 -11.13 0.01
CA GLY A 688 6.17 -11.36 1.28
C GLY A 688 5.75 -12.66 1.99
N LEU A 689 4.47 -13.03 1.93
CA LEU A 689 3.96 -14.25 2.57
C LEU A 689 4.31 -15.53 1.81
N ARG A 690 4.57 -15.44 0.51
CA ARG A 690 5.00 -16.57 -0.34
C ARG A 690 6.50 -16.85 -0.26
N ASN A 691 7.31 -15.85 0.07
CA ASN A 691 8.78 -15.95 0.00
C ASN A 691 9.42 -15.27 1.22
N LYS A 692 10.08 -16.06 2.08
CA LYS A 692 10.75 -15.57 3.31
C LYS A 692 11.80 -14.50 3.04
N ARG A 693 12.54 -14.57 1.93
CA ARG A 693 13.55 -13.57 1.57
C ARG A 693 12.91 -12.23 1.23
N ILE A 694 11.84 -12.24 0.43
CA ILE A 694 11.04 -11.03 0.16
C ILE A 694 10.44 -10.49 1.45
N GLY A 695 9.83 -11.36 2.26
CA GLY A 695 9.23 -10.99 3.54
C GLY A 695 10.24 -10.37 4.54
N HIS A 696 11.46 -10.90 4.61
CA HIS A 696 12.55 -10.36 5.43
C HIS A 696 12.90 -8.91 5.05
N PHE A 697 13.12 -8.63 3.76
CA PHE A 697 13.43 -7.27 3.33
C PHE A 697 12.22 -6.34 3.40
N LEU A 698 11.01 -6.85 3.11
CA LEU A 698 9.77 -6.09 3.26
C LEU A 698 9.59 -5.60 4.70
N PHE A 699 9.86 -6.46 5.69
CA PHE A 699 9.85 -6.08 7.10
C PHE A 699 10.75 -4.88 7.38
N TRP A 700 12.03 -4.97 6.99
CA TRP A 700 13.01 -3.90 7.28
C TRP A 700 12.72 -2.61 6.52
N PHE A 701 12.27 -2.70 5.27
CA PHE A 701 11.94 -1.52 4.48
C PHE A 701 10.70 -0.79 5.02
N LEU A 702 9.67 -1.52 5.46
CA LEU A 702 8.51 -0.91 6.11
C LEU A 702 8.87 -0.35 7.49
N ARG A 703 9.56 -1.13 8.32
CA ARG A 703 9.91 -0.74 9.70
C ARG A 703 10.80 0.49 9.76
N SER A 704 11.81 0.57 8.89
CA SER A 704 12.71 1.74 8.82
C SER A 704 11.94 3.02 8.46
N GLU A 705 11.00 2.95 7.52
CA GLU A 705 10.17 4.09 7.12
C GLU A 705 9.17 4.50 8.21
N ILE A 706 8.59 3.56 8.96
CA ILE A 706 7.74 3.84 10.14
C ILE A 706 8.54 4.65 11.18
N ALA A 707 9.79 4.27 11.45
CA ALA A 707 10.63 4.99 12.39
C ALA A 707 11.05 6.38 11.89
N GLN A 708 11.07 6.59 10.57
CA GLN A 708 11.64 7.79 9.95
C GLN A 708 10.63 8.86 9.55
N SER A 709 9.44 8.49 9.10
CA SER A 709 8.46 9.43 8.55
C SER A 709 7.09 9.29 9.18
N MET A 710 6.71 10.29 9.99
CA MET A 710 5.38 10.40 10.61
C MET A 710 4.25 10.49 9.57
N HIS A 711 4.53 10.95 8.35
CA HIS A 711 3.55 11.09 7.26
C HIS A 711 2.90 9.77 6.81
N TYR A 712 3.58 8.64 7.02
CA TYR A 712 3.19 7.34 6.47
C TYR A 712 3.20 6.19 7.49
N GLN A 713 3.41 6.50 8.78
CA GLN A 713 3.52 5.50 9.85
C GLN A 713 2.35 4.50 9.83
N GLN A 714 1.11 5.00 9.87
CA GLN A 714 -0.09 4.16 9.87
C GLN A 714 -0.17 3.26 8.65
N ARG A 715 0.15 3.80 7.46
CA ARG A 715 0.08 3.07 6.20
C ARG A 715 1.07 1.91 6.15
N PHE A 716 2.31 2.14 6.54
CA PHE A 716 3.30 1.07 6.56
C PHE A 716 3.06 0.10 7.71
N ALA A 717 2.60 0.58 8.86
CA ALA A 717 2.32 -0.23 10.02
C ALA A 717 1.19 -1.25 9.77
N VAL A 718 0.09 -0.86 9.10
CA VAL A 718 -1.01 -1.80 8.80
C VAL A 718 -0.61 -2.90 7.81
N ILE A 719 0.24 -2.58 6.83
CA ILE A 719 0.79 -3.58 5.90
C ILE A 719 1.74 -4.52 6.65
N LEU A 720 2.59 -3.97 7.52
CA LEU A 720 3.54 -4.72 8.33
C LEU A 720 2.83 -5.65 9.33
N GLU A 721 1.78 -5.17 10.00
CA GLU A 721 0.94 -5.99 10.88
C GLU A 721 0.34 -7.18 10.12
N ALA A 722 -0.24 -6.92 8.95
CA ALA A 722 -0.82 -7.98 8.12
C ALA A 722 0.23 -9.03 7.72
N TYR A 723 1.45 -8.61 7.37
CA TYR A 723 2.55 -9.53 7.06
C TYR A 723 2.99 -10.33 8.29
N LEU A 724 3.23 -9.68 9.43
CA LEU A 724 3.70 -10.34 10.66
C LEU A 724 2.70 -11.38 11.19
N ARG A 725 1.40 -11.11 11.04
CA ARG A 725 0.34 -12.08 11.36
C ARG A 725 0.29 -13.30 10.44
N GLY A 726 1.05 -13.34 9.34
CA GLY A 726 1.07 -14.46 8.39
C GLY A 726 2.46 -15.05 8.08
N CYS A 727 3.54 -14.43 8.57
CA CYS A 727 4.90 -14.83 8.20
C CYS A 727 5.38 -16.12 8.89
N GLY A 728 4.70 -16.58 9.95
CA GLY A 728 5.03 -17.78 10.72
C GLY A 728 5.89 -17.50 11.95
N LYS A 729 5.85 -18.39 12.96
CA LYS A 729 6.56 -18.23 14.24
C LYS A 729 8.08 -18.09 14.08
N ALA A 730 8.70 -18.85 13.17
CA ALA A 730 10.14 -18.80 12.91
C ALA A 730 10.61 -17.39 12.50
N MET A 731 9.91 -16.79 11.53
CA MET A 731 10.20 -15.43 11.07
C MET A 731 9.96 -14.39 12.17
N LEU A 732 8.86 -14.51 12.93
CA LEU A 732 8.59 -13.64 14.08
C LEU A 732 9.72 -13.66 15.10
N HIS A 733 10.17 -14.84 15.51
CA HIS A 733 11.27 -14.98 16.46
C HIS A 733 12.59 -14.41 15.91
N ASP A 734 12.90 -14.64 14.63
CA ASP A 734 14.08 -14.05 13.99
C ASP A 734 14.00 -12.51 14.00
N PHE A 735 12.84 -11.91 13.70
CA PHE A 735 12.65 -10.46 13.78
C PHE A 735 12.78 -9.92 15.20
N MET A 736 12.21 -10.60 16.21
CA MET A 736 12.33 -10.20 17.61
C MET A 736 13.81 -10.12 18.04
N LYS A 737 14.60 -11.14 17.70
CA LYS A 737 16.04 -11.16 17.97
C LYS A 737 16.77 -10.03 17.24
N GLN A 738 16.45 -9.79 15.97
CA GLN A 738 17.10 -8.73 15.19
C GLN A 738 16.78 -7.33 15.75
N VAL A 739 15.50 -7.03 16.03
CA VAL A 739 15.07 -5.75 16.60
C VAL A 739 15.73 -5.53 17.96
N GLN A 740 15.75 -6.56 18.82
CA GLN A 740 16.43 -6.51 20.12
C GLN A 740 17.92 -6.17 19.97
N VAL A 741 18.64 -6.84 19.04
CA VAL A 741 20.06 -6.56 18.80
C VAL A 741 20.27 -5.12 18.34
N ILE A 742 19.45 -4.62 17.43
CA ILE A 742 19.56 -3.25 16.90
C ILE A 742 19.33 -2.21 17.99
N GLU A 743 18.33 -2.41 18.87
CA GLU A 743 18.06 -1.53 20.00
C GLU A 743 19.21 -1.51 21.01
N LEU A 744 19.77 -2.68 21.33
CA LEU A 744 20.93 -2.80 22.21
C LEU A 744 22.17 -2.12 21.64
N LEU A 745 22.46 -2.33 20.34
CA LEU A 745 23.59 -1.69 19.64
C LEU A 745 23.39 -0.18 19.51
N HIS A 746 22.15 0.28 19.26
CA HIS A 746 21.81 1.69 19.25
C HIS A 746 22.10 2.33 20.61
N LYS A 747 21.66 1.70 21.71
CA LYS A 747 21.93 2.16 23.07
C LYS A 747 23.44 2.26 23.35
N VAL A 748 24.21 1.22 23.03
CA VAL A 748 25.68 1.27 23.19
C VAL A 748 26.29 2.39 22.35
N THR A 749 25.83 2.57 21.12
CA THR A 749 26.33 3.63 20.23
C THR A 749 26.08 5.02 20.84
N MET A 750 24.91 5.26 21.44
CA MET A 750 24.60 6.53 22.10
C MET A 750 25.49 6.77 23.33
N GLU A 751 25.69 5.74 24.15
CA GLU A 751 26.56 5.81 25.32
C GLU A 751 28.04 6.05 24.94
N ILE A 752 28.53 5.47 23.85
CA ILE A 752 29.90 5.70 23.38
C ILE A 752 30.07 7.10 22.77
N LYS A 753 29.03 7.60 22.09
CA LYS A 753 29.03 8.96 21.55
C LYS A 753 29.01 10.02 22.64
N SER A 754 28.28 9.80 23.74
CA SER A 754 28.28 10.74 24.86
C SER A 754 29.64 10.82 25.54
N VAL A 755 30.34 9.70 25.76
CA VAL A 755 31.67 9.71 26.38
C VAL A 755 32.74 10.32 25.47
N SER A 756 32.58 10.18 24.15
CA SER A 756 33.54 10.72 23.18
C SER A 756 33.19 12.14 22.71
N ALA A 757 32.14 12.79 23.23
CA ALA A 757 31.63 14.07 22.75
C ALA A 757 32.65 15.22 22.80
N GLU A 758 33.64 15.15 23.71
CA GLU A 758 34.63 16.21 23.94
C GLU A 758 35.92 16.07 23.11
N LYS A 759 36.15 14.94 22.41
CA LYS A 759 37.38 14.67 21.65
C LYS A 759 37.08 14.09 20.26
N TYR A 760 37.73 14.63 19.23
CA TYR A 760 37.67 14.09 17.86
C TYR A 760 38.37 12.73 17.73
N ASP A 761 39.35 12.44 18.59
CA ASP A 761 40.10 11.18 18.56
C ASP A 761 39.43 10.05 19.36
N VAL A 762 39.38 8.87 18.74
CA VAL A 762 39.01 7.62 19.40
C VAL A 762 40.17 7.18 20.30
N THR A 763 40.07 7.46 21.60
CA THR A 763 41.11 7.06 22.56
C THR A 763 41.01 5.57 22.92
N SER A 764 42.12 4.97 23.36
CA SER A 764 42.15 3.59 23.86
C SER A 764 41.15 3.35 25.00
N GLN A 765 40.84 4.38 25.78
CA GLN A 765 39.84 4.33 26.86
C GLN A 765 38.41 4.14 26.30
N VAL A 766 38.05 4.82 25.21
CA VAL A 766 36.73 4.66 24.56
C VAL A 766 36.59 3.25 23.98
N ILE A 767 37.67 2.71 23.40
CA ILE A 767 37.68 1.33 22.88
C ILE A 767 37.52 0.32 24.04
N ALA A 768 38.24 0.51 25.16
CA ALA A 768 38.11 -0.35 26.33
C ALA A 768 36.69 -0.32 26.91
N GLN A 769 36.07 0.86 26.97
CA GLN A 769 34.68 0.99 27.42
C GLN A 769 33.68 0.34 26.47
N LEU A 770 33.87 0.47 25.14
CA LEU A 770 33.06 -0.24 24.15
C LEU A 770 33.15 -1.74 24.40
N ARG A 771 34.37 -2.29 24.48
CA ARG A 771 34.60 -3.73 24.69
C ARG A 771 33.95 -4.23 25.98
N HIS A 772 34.12 -3.51 27.09
CA HIS A 772 33.48 -3.86 28.35
C HIS A 772 31.95 -3.87 28.28
N LYS A 773 31.35 -2.88 27.59
CA LYS A 773 29.90 -2.83 27.39
C LYS A 773 29.41 -3.99 26.51
N LEU A 774 30.13 -4.29 25.43
CA LEU A 774 29.80 -5.41 24.54
C LEU A 774 29.93 -6.76 25.26
N GLU A 775 30.93 -6.94 26.10
CA GLU A 775 31.12 -8.14 26.92
C GLU A 775 29.96 -8.33 27.91
N LYS A 776 29.51 -7.25 28.57
CA LYS A 776 28.33 -7.27 29.44
C LYS A 776 27.04 -7.60 28.66
N LEU A 777 26.88 -7.06 27.46
CA LEU A 777 25.73 -7.38 26.61
C LEU A 777 25.72 -8.85 26.19
N GLN A 778 26.87 -9.37 25.77
CA GLN A 778 27.02 -10.77 25.36
C GLN A 778 26.69 -11.76 26.48
N SER A 779 27.04 -11.45 27.73
CA SER A 779 26.81 -12.37 28.85
C SER A 779 25.38 -12.38 29.39
N SER A 780 24.54 -11.38 29.05
CA SER A 780 23.25 -11.19 29.74
C SER A 780 22.06 -10.78 28.88
N LYS A 781 22.27 -10.29 27.65
CA LYS A 781 21.19 -9.66 26.86
C LYS A 781 21.17 -10.00 25.38
N LEU A 782 22.32 -10.25 24.74
CA LEU A 782 22.33 -10.63 23.33
C LEU A 782 21.80 -12.05 23.16
N PRO A 783 21.01 -12.32 22.10
CA PRO A 783 20.63 -13.67 21.76
C PRO A 783 21.87 -14.49 21.35
N GLU A 784 21.82 -15.81 21.52
CA GLU A 784 22.91 -16.73 21.15
C GLU A 784 23.30 -16.61 19.68
N SER A 785 22.30 -16.42 18.82
CA SER A 785 22.49 -16.08 17.42
C SER A 785 21.30 -15.30 16.87
N PHE A 786 21.53 -14.55 15.80
CA PHE A 786 20.49 -13.87 15.04
C PHE A 786 20.83 -13.85 13.55
N ARG A 787 19.79 -13.83 12.70
CA ARG A 787 19.92 -13.67 11.26
C ARG A 787 20.32 -12.24 10.91
N VAL A 788 21.29 -12.02 10.03
CA VAL A 788 21.81 -10.68 9.72
C VAL A 788 20.79 -9.89 8.86
N PRO A 789 20.42 -8.65 9.23
CA PRO A 789 19.42 -7.88 8.50
C PRO A 789 19.71 -7.61 7.01
N TYR A 790 20.95 -7.31 6.62
CA TYR A 790 21.26 -7.03 5.20
C TYR A 790 21.48 -8.31 4.36
N ASP A 791 21.69 -9.45 5.00
CA ASP A 791 21.88 -10.75 4.35
C ASP A 791 21.24 -11.85 5.21
N PRO A 792 19.98 -12.24 4.90
CA PRO A 792 19.28 -13.25 5.67
C PRO A 792 19.89 -14.65 5.59
N GLY A 793 20.86 -14.90 4.71
CA GLY A 793 21.56 -16.18 4.64
C GLY A 793 22.60 -16.33 5.75
N LEU A 794 23.04 -15.23 6.37
CA LEU A 794 24.05 -15.25 7.43
C LEU A 794 23.42 -15.26 8.81
N ARG A 795 23.96 -16.09 9.71
CA ARG A 795 23.64 -16.08 11.14
C ARG A 795 24.86 -15.65 11.96
N ALA A 796 24.74 -14.51 12.61
CA ALA A 796 25.75 -14.00 13.53
C ALA A 796 25.57 -14.65 14.91
N GLY A 797 26.65 -15.16 15.48
CA GLY A 797 26.70 -15.78 16.81
C GLY A 797 27.33 -14.85 17.84
N ALA A 798 28.30 -15.36 18.61
CA ALA A 798 29.03 -14.57 19.61
C ALA A 798 29.95 -13.52 18.97
N LEU A 799 30.02 -12.33 19.59
CA LEU A 799 31.00 -11.28 19.33
C LEU A 799 32.42 -11.74 19.65
N VAL A 800 33.31 -11.33 18.75
CA VAL A 800 34.77 -11.40 18.87
C VAL A 800 35.24 -10.04 19.41
N ILE A 801 35.04 -9.84 20.72
CA ILE A 801 35.13 -8.54 21.42
C ILE A 801 36.47 -7.84 21.18
N GLU A 802 37.56 -8.60 21.10
CA GLU A 802 38.91 -8.09 20.87
C GLU A 802 39.07 -7.42 19.50
N LYS A 803 38.26 -7.77 18.50
CA LYS A 803 38.29 -7.17 17.16
C LYS A 803 37.30 -6.01 17.00
N CYS A 804 36.34 -5.87 17.91
CA CYS A 804 35.40 -4.75 17.90
C CYS A 804 36.10 -3.41 18.20
N LYS A 805 35.72 -2.35 17.46
CA LYS A 805 36.31 -1.01 17.60
C LYS A 805 35.35 0.11 17.19
N VAL A 806 35.60 1.32 17.67
CA VAL A 806 34.98 2.54 17.14
C VAL A 806 35.81 3.03 15.95
N MET A 807 35.19 3.27 14.80
CA MET A 807 35.90 3.75 13.63
C MET A 807 36.19 5.25 13.74
N ALA A 808 37.35 5.68 13.24
CA ALA A 808 37.80 7.07 13.21
C ALA A 808 37.05 7.88 12.12
N SER A 809 35.76 8.12 12.34
CA SER A 809 34.90 8.93 11.48
C SER A 809 34.08 9.91 12.34
N LYS A 810 33.64 11.02 11.75
CA LYS A 810 32.82 12.05 12.42
C LYS A 810 31.59 11.46 13.13
N LYS A 811 30.98 10.44 12.54
CA LYS A 811 29.76 9.80 13.06
C LYS A 811 30.04 8.63 14.00
N LYS A 812 31.32 8.28 14.21
CA LYS A 812 31.82 7.26 15.14
C LYS A 812 31.05 5.94 15.04
N PRO A 813 30.98 5.31 13.84
CA PRO A 813 30.29 4.04 13.69
C PRO A 813 31.06 2.92 14.41
N LEU A 814 30.35 1.86 14.79
CA LEU A 814 30.92 0.71 15.48
C LEU A 814 31.26 -0.37 14.46
N TRP A 815 32.52 -0.81 14.44
CA TRP A 815 32.94 -2.05 13.78
C TRP A 815 32.73 -3.20 14.77
N LEU A 816 31.84 -4.12 14.41
CA LEU A 816 31.49 -5.29 15.20
C LEU A 816 31.90 -6.52 14.42
N GLU A 817 32.39 -7.53 15.12
CA GLU A 817 32.86 -8.76 14.50
C GLU A 817 32.25 -9.94 15.23
N PHE A 818 31.51 -10.77 14.51
CA PHE A 818 30.77 -11.90 15.04
C PHE A 818 31.33 -13.21 14.49
N LYS A 819 31.27 -14.28 15.26
CA LYS A 819 31.45 -15.64 14.73
C LYS A 819 30.25 -16.01 13.86
N CYS A 820 30.46 -16.81 12.82
CA CYS A 820 29.35 -17.49 12.17
C CYS A 820 28.73 -18.47 13.17
N ALA A 821 27.42 -18.40 13.37
CA ALA A 821 26.69 -19.28 14.27
C ALA A 821 26.44 -20.67 13.65
N ASP A 822 26.55 -20.78 12.32
CA ASP A 822 26.34 -22.03 11.61
C ASP A 822 27.56 -22.96 11.82
N PRO A 823 27.39 -24.14 12.43
CA PRO A 823 28.49 -25.07 12.70
C PRO A 823 29.10 -25.68 11.43
N THR A 824 28.43 -25.53 10.28
CA THR A 824 28.89 -26.03 8.98
C THR A 824 29.78 -25.03 8.24
N ALA A 825 30.03 -23.85 8.81
CA ALA A 825 30.97 -22.89 8.27
C ALA A 825 32.38 -23.49 8.19
N LEU A 826 32.98 -23.47 7.00
CA LEU A 826 34.27 -24.12 6.74
C LEU A 826 35.47 -23.26 7.13
N SER A 827 35.28 -21.94 7.13
CA SER A 827 36.29 -20.98 7.53
C SER A 827 35.99 -20.46 8.94
N ASN A 828 37.04 -20.14 9.69
CA ASN A 828 36.92 -19.36 10.92
C ASN A 828 36.74 -17.86 10.63
N GLU A 829 36.28 -17.53 9.42
CA GLU A 829 35.97 -16.15 9.06
C GLU A 829 34.80 -15.66 9.89
N THR A 830 34.90 -14.38 10.20
CA THR A 830 33.97 -13.67 11.04
C THR A 830 33.05 -12.84 10.17
N ILE A 831 31.85 -12.59 10.68
CA ILE A 831 30.88 -11.68 10.07
C ILE A 831 31.17 -10.28 10.59
N GLY A 832 31.78 -9.46 9.75
CA GLY A 832 32.02 -8.04 10.02
C GLY A 832 30.77 -7.20 9.77
N ILE A 833 30.36 -6.39 10.74
CA ILE A 833 29.21 -5.48 10.63
C ILE A 833 29.63 -4.07 11.05
N ILE A 834 29.32 -3.07 10.22
CA ILE A 834 29.47 -1.66 10.59
C ILE A 834 28.12 -1.13 11.04
N PHE A 835 27.91 -1.02 12.35
CA PHE A 835 26.70 -0.39 12.88
C PHE A 835 26.85 1.14 12.86
N LYS A 836 25.97 1.83 12.13
CA LYS A 836 25.99 3.29 11.96
C LYS A 836 24.77 3.93 12.60
N HIS A 837 25.01 5.03 13.30
CA HIS A 837 23.98 5.97 13.72
C HIS A 837 24.34 7.38 13.27
N GLY A 838 23.37 8.13 12.76
CA GLY A 838 23.46 9.55 12.43
C GLY A 838 23.65 9.84 10.94
N ASP A 839 23.66 8.82 10.08
CA ASP A 839 23.64 8.92 8.62
C ASP A 839 22.36 8.25 8.08
N ASP A 840 21.74 8.82 7.05
CA ASP A 840 20.59 8.21 6.37
C ASP A 840 21.08 7.21 5.30
N LEU A 841 21.03 5.93 5.63
CA LEU A 841 21.54 4.85 4.77
C LEU A 841 20.61 4.50 3.60
N ARG A 842 19.43 5.12 3.47
CA ARG A 842 18.55 4.85 2.33
C ARG A 842 19.17 5.29 1.00
N GLN A 843 20.02 6.32 1.04
CA GLN A 843 20.77 6.75 -0.15
C GLN A 843 21.79 5.70 -0.56
N ASP A 844 22.60 5.20 0.37
CA ASP A 844 23.54 4.11 0.14
C ASP A 844 22.83 2.85 -0.39
N MET A 845 21.70 2.47 0.21
CA MET A 845 20.87 1.35 -0.23
C MET A 845 20.43 1.51 -1.69
N LEU A 846 19.94 2.70 -2.08
CA LEU A 846 19.53 2.99 -3.45
C LEU A 846 20.71 2.88 -4.43
N ILE A 847 21.87 3.45 -4.08
CA ILE A 847 23.05 3.38 -4.93
C ILE A 847 23.52 1.93 -5.12
N LEU A 848 23.59 1.14 -4.04
CA LEU A 848 23.98 -0.26 -4.11
C LEU A 848 22.98 -1.09 -4.92
N GLN A 849 21.68 -0.80 -4.81
CA GLN A 849 20.66 -1.43 -5.64
C GLN A 849 20.83 -1.07 -7.12
N ILE A 850 21.11 0.19 -7.46
CA ILE A 850 21.40 0.62 -8.83
C ILE A 850 22.63 -0.13 -9.37
N LEU A 851 23.68 -0.28 -8.58
CA LEU A 851 24.87 -1.04 -8.96
C LEU A 851 24.54 -2.51 -9.25
N ARG A 852 23.67 -3.15 -8.45
CA ARG A 852 23.19 -4.53 -8.72
C ARG A 852 22.37 -4.62 -10.01
N ILE A 853 21.53 -3.62 -10.28
CA ILE A 853 20.77 -3.56 -11.55
C ILE A 853 21.73 -3.39 -12.74
N MET A 854 22.72 -2.51 -12.63
CA MET A 854 23.75 -2.34 -13.67
C MET A 854 24.53 -3.63 -13.89
N GLU A 855 24.95 -4.31 -12.83
CA GLU A 855 25.59 -5.62 -12.90
C GLU A 855 24.70 -6.63 -13.64
N SER A 856 23.42 -6.74 -13.28
CA SER A 856 22.49 -7.64 -13.97
C SER A 856 22.33 -7.31 -15.46
N ILE A 857 22.36 -6.04 -15.86
CA ILE A 857 22.29 -5.64 -17.27
C ILE A 857 23.57 -6.05 -18.00
N TRP A 858 24.74 -5.83 -17.42
CA TRP A 858 26.02 -6.21 -18.02
C TRP A 858 26.20 -7.72 -18.08
N GLU A 859 25.77 -8.46 -17.06
CA GLU A 859 25.79 -9.93 -17.06
C GLU A 859 24.90 -10.51 -18.17
N ALA A 860 23.74 -9.89 -18.45
CA ALA A 860 22.89 -10.29 -19.57
C ALA A 860 23.59 -10.14 -20.94
N GLU A 861 24.48 -9.16 -21.07
CA GLU A 861 25.34 -8.96 -22.24
C GLU A 861 26.69 -9.71 -22.13
N SER A 862 26.84 -10.62 -21.15
CA SER A 862 28.06 -11.39 -20.87
C SER A 862 29.32 -10.56 -20.59
N LEU A 863 29.15 -9.40 -19.94
CA LEU A 863 30.24 -8.52 -19.50
C LEU A 863 30.45 -8.63 -17.97
N ASP A 864 31.64 -9.06 -17.55
CA ASP A 864 32.04 -9.07 -16.14
C ASP A 864 32.85 -7.81 -15.80
N LEU A 865 32.22 -6.85 -15.13
CA LEU A 865 32.85 -5.59 -14.70
C LEU A 865 33.21 -5.59 -13.20
N CYS A 866 33.15 -6.75 -12.54
CA CYS A 866 33.64 -6.96 -11.16
C CYS A 866 33.11 -5.96 -10.12
N LEU A 867 31.81 -5.62 -10.17
CA LEU A 867 31.18 -4.83 -9.11
C LEU A 867 31.08 -5.65 -7.82
N LEU A 868 31.23 -4.98 -6.67
CA LEU A 868 31.10 -5.57 -5.34
C LEU A 868 30.09 -4.79 -4.49
N PRO A 869 28.79 -4.87 -4.81
CA PRO A 869 27.74 -4.17 -4.06
C PRO A 869 27.50 -4.83 -2.70
N TYR A 870 28.24 -4.37 -1.68
CA TYR A 870 28.15 -4.86 -0.31
C TYR A 870 26.73 -4.75 0.29
N GLY A 871 26.46 -5.54 1.34
CA GLY A 871 25.20 -5.49 2.07
C GLY A 871 25.06 -4.17 2.84
N CYS A 872 23.92 -3.49 2.67
CA CYS A 872 23.59 -2.28 3.43
C CYS A 872 22.08 -2.25 3.68
N ILE A 873 21.67 -1.94 4.91
CA ILE A 873 20.26 -1.83 5.26
C ILE A 873 20.01 -0.75 6.32
N SER A 874 19.02 0.10 6.05
CA SER A 874 18.43 0.99 7.05
C SER A 874 17.53 0.19 7.96
N THR A 875 17.67 0.40 9.26
CA THR A 875 16.89 -0.31 10.29
C THR A 875 16.05 0.64 11.15
N GLY A 876 16.13 1.94 10.88
CA GLY A 876 15.42 3.00 11.58
C GLY A 876 15.89 4.39 11.14
N ASN A 877 15.39 5.43 11.82
CA ASN A 877 15.72 6.80 11.51
C ASN A 877 17.23 7.09 11.69
N LYS A 878 17.95 7.24 10.58
CA LYS A 878 19.42 7.43 10.55
C LYS A 878 20.20 6.33 11.28
N ILE A 879 19.67 5.10 11.30
CA ILE A 879 20.28 3.93 11.91
C ILE A 879 20.31 2.79 10.89
N GLY A 880 21.41 2.04 10.84
CA GLY A 880 21.49 0.83 10.04
C GLY A 880 22.89 0.24 10.04
N MET A 881 23.10 -0.70 9.12
CA MET A 881 24.30 -1.55 9.07
C MET A 881 24.71 -1.93 7.66
#